data_AF-A0A6J4BWW8-F1
#
_entry.id   AF-A0A6J4BWW8-F1
#
_cell.length_a   1.000
_cell.length_b   1.000
_cell.length_c   1.000
_cell.angle_alpha   90.00
_cell.angle_beta   90.00
_cell.angle_gamma   90.00
#
_symmetry.space_group_name_H-M   'P 1'
#
loop_
_entity.id
_entity.type
_entity.pdbx_description
1 polymer ?
#
loop_
_entity_poly.entity_id
_entity_poly.type
_entity_poly.pdbx_seq_one_letter_code
_entity_poly.pdbx_strand_id
1 'polypeptide(L)'
;MSLNPIFYDASGRRRRRFAFGVAAFIALLLLSIAVFAVSIGAVPTAPLLPIEPEHPALHKLPAPRGGILRETRRDLNYYAKQLFGTSAAKPGVGNGANPQLAIAFHAPWDEASTASLARHVEQLDWLIPGWVSITGKDHRITVFRDQAGRDILNKAVHRPMILPMVQNAVDGNWDGTGSAALFADPKARAAFLDKLVPFLSANRAGGVFYDFEDLPASAQPNYRAFLAETRARFAPRGWVVAIAAPVANPDWNLPAYGKVTDKIFLMAYDEHETSGAAGPIASQRWFARMVADAARGIPPAKLVVAIGSYAYDWHAGADSGNGDALDVEEAWQNAADSGTMPTFDKASGNSSFAYSEGGVQHQVWLLDAASAYNQIAFLQKAGLGSVALWRLGSEDPGLWLIWGRDHRKLPVPDAIDAMPAGTNVDIEGSGEILKIAAEPVTGIRDAVPAKDGTIADVNFTRMPSPYVVVRTGYRPKQLALTFDDGPDPEWTPQILDILKREHAPATFFVIGENALTERLLLERMVREGHEIGSHTYTHPNLANVSQRQVKYELNTTQRLFQAFTGRSLRLFRAPYFGDAEPSTADEIVPALEAQQRGYISVGLHVDPDDWKRPGVQAIIDRTIAGVEAGNPERSGNVILLHDAGGNRAQTVAALPIIIERLRAMGYSFVPVSTLAGLSRNAAMPVISSSDRVAAVADLALFSALGGIVVALRWIFGIAITIGIIRALALSALALIQARRELKTVFPAIDPSRFVTVMIPAFNEERVIVRAVQGVLASAEVAIEVIVIDDGSSDGTSRVVSEAFADDDRVRLLTLENGGKARALNRGLELARGEIVIALDADTQFEPMTIARLARWFDDPKLGAVAGNAKVGNRVNLITKWQALEYITAQNLERRALARLNAMTVVPGAVGAWRLAAIRSVGGYPDDTLAEDQDLTIAIQRHGWTVQYDQFAIAWTEAPETMRALAKQRFRWAFGTLQCLYKHRSAIGRSQPRGLGWVGLPQAIVFQIILASISPIIDLALLVSFASTYVAVQAHGWEQTSHDVYTMLAYWLIFTAIDLLAATIAFALERKERWRLLWLLIPQRIGYRQVMYYVVLKAIAQALRGPLVGWGKLARTGRVTAN
;
A
#
# COMPACT_ATOMS: atom_id res chain seq x y z
N MET A 1 -15.63 27.81 56.24
CA MET A 1 -15.12 26.80 55.28
C MET A 1 -14.53 27.53 54.08
N SER A 2 -13.42 27.07 53.51
CA SER A 2 -12.68 27.84 52.50
C SER A 2 -13.49 28.01 51.20
N LEU A 3 -13.75 29.25 50.82
CA LEU A 3 -14.47 29.71 49.60
C LEU A 3 -13.76 29.35 48.27
N ASN A 4 -12.84 28.39 48.25
CA ASN A 4 -12.00 28.11 47.09
C ASN A 4 -12.40 26.78 46.45
N PRO A 5 -12.93 26.79 45.21
CA PRO A 5 -13.25 25.57 44.48
C PRO A 5 -12.05 24.63 44.32
N ILE A 6 -12.32 23.31 44.22
CA ILE A 6 -11.29 22.30 44.02
C ILE A 6 -10.50 22.60 42.73
N PHE A 7 -9.16 22.53 42.82
CA PHE A 7 -8.15 22.90 41.82
C PHE A 7 -7.83 24.39 41.65
N TYR A 8 -8.61 25.30 42.24
CA TYR A 8 -8.33 26.74 42.13
C TYR A 8 -6.95 27.10 42.70
N ASP A 9 -6.14 27.83 41.93
CA ASP A 9 -4.84 28.35 42.33
C ASP A 9 -4.74 29.85 42.06
N ALA A 10 -5.06 30.65 43.09
CA ALA A 10 -4.94 32.11 43.06
C ALA A 10 -3.50 32.60 42.78
N SER A 11 -2.47 31.79 43.05
CA SER A 11 -1.07 32.19 42.85
C SER A 11 -0.61 32.10 41.39
N GLY A 12 -1.38 31.44 40.51
CA GLY A 12 -1.04 31.23 39.10
C GLY A 12 0.19 30.34 38.86
N ARG A 13 0.79 29.75 39.91
CA ARG A 13 1.97 28.89 39.82
C ARG A 13 1.70 27.64 39.00
N ARG A 14 0.52 27.04 39.18
CA ARG A 14 0.04 25.89 38.40
C ARG A 14 0.04 26.17 36.90
N ARG A 15 -0.56 27.29 36.49
CA ARG A 15 -0.59 27.73 35.08
C ARG A 15 0.81 27.90 34.48
N ARG A 16 1.74 28.55 35.21
CA ARG A 16 3.13 28.75 34.75
C ARG A 16 3.87 27.41 34.59
N ARG A 17 3.77 26.51 35.59
CA ARG A 17 4.38 25.17 35.52
C ARG A 17 3.84 24.34 34.38
N PHE A 18 2.53 24.36 34.16
CA PHE A 18 1.90 23.68 33.03
C PHE A 18 2.38 24.23 31.69
N ALA A 19 2.39 25.56 31.52
CA ALA A 19 2.86 26.19 30.28
C ALA A 19 4.34 25.88 30.01
N PHE A 20 5.19 25.95 31.04
CA PHE A 20 6.61 25.60 30.93
C PHE A 20 6.79 24.12 30.56
N GLY A 21 6.07 23.20 31.22
CA GLY A 21 6.15 21.77 30.92
C GLY A 21 5.74 21.44 29.47
N VAL A 22 4.66 22.06 28.96
CA VAL A 22 4.23 21.89 27.57
C VAL A 22 5.26 22.47 26.60
N ALA A 23 5.79 23.67 26.86
CA ALA A 23 6.81 24.27 26.01
C ALA A 23 8.10 23.44 25.99
N ALA A 24 8.55 22.94 27.14
CA ALA A 24 9.71 22.07 27.25
C ALA A 24 9.51 20.74 26.51
N PHE A 25 8.31 20.13 26.60
CA PHE A 25 7.98 18.92 25.85
C PHE A 25 8.01 19.14 24.34
N ILE A 26 7.39 20.24 23.86
CA ILE A 26 7.39 20.58 22.42
C ILE A 26 8.81 20.86 21.93
N ALA A 27 9.60 21.63 22.70
CA ALA A 27 10.98 21.93 22.35
C ALA A 27 11.85 20.66 22.28
N LEU A 28 11.70 19.75 23.25
CA LEU A 28 12.39 18.48 23.25
C LEU A 28 11.99 17.62 22.05
N LEU A 29 10.69 17.53 21.74
CA LEU A 29 10.19 16.80 20.58
C LEU A 29 10.77 17.34 19.26
N LEU A 30 10.73 18.65 19.06
CA LEU A 30 11.30 19.29 17.87
C LEU A 30 12.81 19.08 17.78
N LEU A 31 13.52 19.17 18.91
CA LEU A 31 14.95 18.90 18.97
C LEU A 31 15.25 17.43 18.60
N SER A 32 14.50 16.47 19.14
CA SER A 32 14.64 15.05 18.80
C SER A 32 14.39 14.78 17.32
N ILE A 33 13.36 15.39 16.72
CA ILE A 33 13.08 15.27 15.28
C ILE A 33 14.22 15.86 14.45
N ALA A 34 14.74 17.03 14.83
CA ALA A 34 15.84 17.67 14.12
C ALA A 34 17.13 16.84 14.20
N VAL A 35 17.48 16.32 15.38
CA VAL A 35 18.64 15.43 15.58
C VAL A 35 18.49 14.16 14.74
N PHE A 36 17.30 13.55 14.71
CA PHE A 36 17.01 12.39 13.88
C PHE A 36 17.21 12.66 12.39
N ALA A 37 16.64 13.76 11.89
CA ALA A 37 16.71 14.14 10.48
C ALA A 37 18.16 14.38 10.03
N VAL A 38 18.97 15.01 10.89
CA VAL A 38 20.41 15.21 10.62
C VAL A 38 21.16 13.88 10.61
N SER A 39 20.89 12.99 11.57
CA SER A 39 21.55 11.69 11.68
C SER A 39 21.35 10.82 10.42
N ILE A 40 20.12 10.76 9.90
CA ILE A 40 19.80 9.98 8.70
C ILE A 40 20.27 10.72 7.42
N GLY A 41 20.23 12.06 7.41
CA GLY A 41 20.63 12.86 6.26
C GLY A 41 22.13 12.79 5.94
N ALA A 42 22.97 12.60 6.96
CA ALA A 42 24.43 12.65 6.90
C ALA A 42 25.09 11.33 7.36
N VAL A 43 24.91 10.26 6.59
CA VAL A 43 25.66 9.00 6.75
C VAL A 43 26.86 9.02 5.80
N PRO A 44 28.11 8.87 6.29
CA PRO A 44 29.29 8.80 5.42
C PRO A 44 29.22 7.61 4.46
N THR A 45 29.52 7.84 3.18
CA THR A 45 29.63 6.78 2.18
C THR A 45 30.92 6.01 2.37
N ALA A 46 30.84 4.69 2.43
CA ALA A 46 32.01 3.84 2.59
C ALA A 46 32.62 3.48 1.21
N PRO A 47 33.96 3.34 1.10
CA PRO A 47 34.59 2.99 -0.18
C PRO A 47 34.17 1.57 -0.60
N LEU A 48 33.97 1.36 -1.91
CA LEU A 48 33.57 0.06 -2.48
C LEU A 48 34.56 -1.04 -2.14
N LEU A 49 34.04 -2.26 -1.91
CA LEU A 49 34.93 -3.42 -1.68
C LEU A 49 35.52 -3.87 -3.02
N PRO A 50 36.79 -4.30 -3.03
CA PRO A 50 37.44 -4.78 -4.23
C PRO A 50 36.89 -6.17 -4.57
N ILE A 51 36.07 -6.22 -5.62
CA ILE A 51 35.66 -7.45 -6.28
C ILE A 51 36.19 -7.37 -7.71
N GLU A 52 36.95 -8.38 -8.11
CA GLU A 52 37.55 -8.53 -9.44
C GLU A 52 36.73 -9.55 -10.26
N PRO A 53 36.50 -9.28 -11.55
CA PRO A 53 35.85 -10.23 -12.47
C PRO A 53 36.74 -11.44 -12.76
N GLU A 54 36.13 -12.58 -13.11
CA GLU A 54 36.84 -13.77 -13.59
C GLU A 54 36.67 -13.89 -15.12
N HIS A 55 37.46 -13.22 -15.98
CA HIS A 55 37.42 -13.54 -17.43
C HIS A 55 38.75 -13.38 -18.21
N PRO A 56 38.94 -14.20 -19.28
CA PRO A 56 39.96 -14.04 -20.31
C PRO A 56 39.57 -12.96 -21.34
N ALA A 57 40.58 -12.36 -21.99
CA ALA A 57 40.40 -11.21 -22.89
C ALA A 57 40.05 -11.61 -24.34
N LEU A 58 39.14 -10.86 -24.97
CA LEU A 58 38.91 -10.88 -26.41
C LEU A 58 40.07 -10.21 -27.16
N HIS A 59 40.37 -10.66 -28.37
CA HIS A 59 41.47 -10.14 -29.18
C HIS A 59 41.00 -9.62 -30.54
N LYS A 60 41.45 -8.42 -30.89
CA LYS A 60 41.16 -7.74 -32.15
C LYS A 60 41.70 -8.49 -33.37
N LEU A 61 40.86 -8.60 -34.40
CA LEU A 61 41.26 -9.00 -35.75
C LEU A 61 41.10 -7.86 -36.75
N PRO A 62 41.82 -7.91 -37.89
CA PRO A 62 41.52 -7.04 -39.01
C PRO A 62 40.12 -7.32 -39.58
N ALA A 63 39.39 -6.27 -39.95
CA ALA A 63 38.07 -6.38 -40.56
C ALA A 63 38.08 -7.31 -41.79
N PRO A 64 36.96 -8.01 -42.08
CA PRO A 64 36.88 -8.91 -43.22
C PRO A 64 37.25 -8.17 -44.52
N ARG A 65 38.37 -8.56 -45.15
CA ARG A 65 38.76 -8.04 -46.46
C ARG A 65 38.07 -8.85 -47.56
N GLY A 66 36.80 -8.53 -47.79
CA GLY A 66 36.01 -9.06 -48.90
C GLY A 66 35.27 -7.92 -49.59
N GLY A 67 35.93 -7.27 -50.55
CA GLY A 67 35.25 -6.30 -51.41
C GLY A 67 34.26 -7.04 -52.32
N ILE A 68 32.99 -7.02 -51.97
CA ILE A 68 31.92 -7.56 -52.82
C ILE A 68 31.22 -6.40 -53.54
N LEU A 69 31.24 -6.48 -54.87
CA LEU A 69 30.60 -5.61 -55.87
C LEU A 69 31.14 -4.18 -55.98
N ARG A 70 32.31 -4.06 -56.64
CA ARG A 70 32.76 -2.80 -57.23
C ARG A 70 32.09 -2.57 -58.59
N GLU A 71 30.80 -2.25 -58.61
CA GLU A 71 30.13 -1.67 -59.79
C GLU A 71 29.00 -0.69 -59.42
N THR A 72 29.35 0.60 -59.58
CA THR A 72 28.54 1.79 -59.92
C THR A 72 27.14 2.04 -59.33
N ARG A 73 27.06 3.18 -58.61
CA ARG A 73 25.88 3.97 -58.13
C ARG A 73 24.77 4.33 -59.18
N ARG A 74 24.74 3.75 -60.38
CA ARG A 74 23.78 4.14 -61.46
C ARG A 74 22.44 3.39 -61.45
N ASP A 75 22.30 2.30 -60.68
CA ASP A 75 21.13 1.40 -60.79
C ASP A 75 19.99 1.65 -59.78
N LEU A 76 20.19 2.35 -58.66
CA LEU A 76 19.11 2.55 -57.67
C LEU A 76 17.95 3.40 -58.20
N ASN A 77 18.26 4.43 -58.99
CA ASN A 77 17.25 5.22 -59.70
C ASN A 77 16.55 4.42 -60.80
N TYR A 78 17.17 3.34 -61.32
CA TYR A 78 16.55 2.46 -62.31
C TYR A 78 15.45 1.62 -61.64
N TYR A 79 15.72 0.97 -60.51
CA TYR A 79 14.73 0.18 -59.78
C TYR A 79 13.56 1.02 -59.23
N ALA A 80 13.84 2.22 -58.70
CA ALA A 80 12.78 3.14 -58.26
C ALA A 80 11.86 3.59 -59.41
N LYS A 81 12.41 3.77 -60.62
CA LYS A 81 11.63 4.10 -61.84
C LYS A 81 10.86 2.91 -62.42
N GLN A 82 11.34 1.69 -62.17
CA GLN A 82 10.71 0.46 -62.65
C GLN A 82 9.43 0.11 -61.86
N LEU A 83 9.35 0.54 -60.60
CA LEU A 83 8.19 0.39 -59.72
C LEU A 83 6.98 1.23 -60.16
N PHE A 84 7.20 2.43 -60.71
CA PHE A 84 6.16 3.32 -61.24
C PHE A 84 6.65 4.03 -62.51
N GLY A 85 6.17 3.58 -63.66
CA GLY A 85 6.50 4.17 -64.96
C GLY A 85 6.43 5.70 -64.96
N THR A 86 7.45 6.33 -65.53
CA THR A 86 7.69 7.77 -65.69
C THR A 86 6.50 8.71 -65.42
N SER A 87 6.23 9.01 -64.15
CA SER A 87 5.71 10.30 -63.70
C SER A 87 5.78 10.34 -62.19
N ALA A 88 6.43 11.35 -61.63
CA ALA A 88 6.31 11.69 -60.23
C ALA A 88 4.84 12.06 -59.96
N ALA A 89 4.02 11.10 -59.52
CA ALA A 89 2.68 11.39 -59.07
C ALA A 89 2.79 12.27 -57.81
N LYS A 90 2.21 13.48 -57.88
CA LYS A 90 2.08 14.39 -56.74
C LYS A 90 1.44 13.63 -55.56
N PRO A 91 1.94 13.79 -54.32
CA PRO A 91 1.30 13.21 -53.15
C PRO A 91 0.02 14.00 -52.87
N GLY A 92 -1.14 13.39 -53.15
CA GLY A 92 -2.43 14.01 -52.88
C GLY A 92 -3.60 13.33 -53.56
N VAL A 93 -4.38 12.61 -52.74
CA VAL A 93 -5.81 12.28 -52.93
C VAL A 93 -6.15 11.37 -54.13
N GLY A 94 -6.00 10.06 -53.91
CA GLY A 94 -6.62 9.01 -54.73
C GLY A 94 -6.47 7.64 -54.04
N ASN A 95 -7.49 6.78 -54.16
CA ASN A 95 -7.64 5.45 -53.52
C ASN A 95 -6.53 4.40 -53.83
N GLY A 96 -5.35 4.81 -54.32
CA GLY A 96 -4.24 3.94 -54.71
C GLY A 96 -2.87 4.26 -54.07
N ALA A 97 -2.76 5.29 -53.22
CA ALA A 97 -1.50 5.62 -52.55
C ALA A 97 -1.18 4.65 -51.40
N ASN A 98 0.10 4.29 -51.22
CA ASN A 98 0.53 3.51 -50.07
C ASN A 98 0.52 4.39 -48.80
N PRO A 99 -0.20 4.00 -47.73
CA PRO A 99 -0.24 4.78 -46.50
C PRO A 99 1.13 4.76 -45.81
N GLN A 100 1.47 5.82 -45.10
CA GLN A 100 2.65 5.81 -44.24
C GLN A 100 2.24 5.15 -42.92
N LEU A 101 2.72 3.94 -42.67
CA LEU A 101 2.44 3.15 -41.47
C LEU A 101 3.77 2.73 -40.84
N ALA A 102 3.90 2.95 -39.52
CA ALA A 102 4.97 2.42 -38.69
C ALA A 102 4.44 1.19 -37.96
N ILE A 103 5.03 0.03 -38.26
CA ILE A 103 4.55 -1.28 -37.82
C ILE A 103 5.70 -2.01 -37.14
N ALA A 104 5.49 -2.66 -36.01
CA ALA A 104 6.57 -3.44 -35.38
C ALA A 104 6.08 -4.82 -34.91
N PHE A 105 7.00 -5.78 -34.93
CA PHE A 105 6.78 -7.11 -34.40
C PHE A 105 7.20 -7.18 -32.92
N HIS A 106 6.32 -7.72 -32.08
CA HIS A 106 6.58 -7.92 -30.66
C HIS A 106 6.62 -9.41 -30.35
N ALA A 107 7.71 -9.86 -29.71
CA ALA A 107 7.88 -11.23 -29.25
C ALA A 107 7.66 -11.27 -27.72
N PRO A 108 6.55 -11.84 -27.23
CA PRO A 108 6.24 -11.83 -25.80
C PRO A 108 7.20 -12.63 -24.92
N TRP A 109 7.98 -13.52 -25.51
CA TRP A 109 8.98 -14.34 -24.84
C TRP A 109 10.35 -13.67 -24.75
N ASP A 110 10.48 -12.44 -25.26
CA ASP A 110 11.70 -11.66 -25.22
C ASP A 110 11.49 -10.36 -24.42
N GLU A 111 12.28 -10.19 -23.36
CA GLU A 111 12.23 -9.07 -22.45
C GLU A 111 12.67 -7.76 -23.12
N ALA A 112 13.69 -7.81 -23.99
CA ALA A 112 14.13 -6.65 -24.77
C ALA A 112 12.99 -6.14 -25.69
N SER A 113 12.20 -7.06 -26.24
CA SER A 113 11.02 -6.73 -27.04
C SER A 113 9.94 -6.01 -26.24
N THR A 114 9.70 -6.46 -25.01
CA THR A 114 8.74 -5.83 -24.09
C THR A 114 9.20 -4.45 -23.65
N ALA A 115 10.50 -4.29 -23.36
CA ALA A 115 11.10 -3.03 -22.96
C ALA A 115 11.06 -1.99 -24.08
N SER A 116 11.41 -2.39 -25.32
CA SER A 116 11.29 -1.52 -26.50
C SER A 116 9.82 -1.12 -26.73
N LEU A 117 8.87 -2.05 -26.61
CA LEU A 117 7.44 -1.73 -26.70
C LEU A 117 7.02 -0.69 -25.66
N ALA A 118 7.45 -0.81 -24.40
CA ALA A 118 7.09 0.13 -23.34
C ALA A 118 7.51 1.58 -23.66
N ARG A 119 8.67 1.76 -24.30
CA ARG A 119 9.20 3.08 -24.69
C ARG A 119 8.54 3.64 -25.94
N HIS A 120 8.25 2.78 -26.91
CA HIS A 120 7.92 3.20 -28.28
C HIS A 120 6.49 2.89 -28.72
N VAL A 121 5.63 2.33 -27.85
CA VAL A 121 4.22 2.03 -28.17
C VAL A 121 3.47 3.23 -28.78
N GLU A 122 3.78 4.45 -28.33
CA GLU A 122 3.16 5.69 -28.81
C GLU A 122 3.57 6.09 -30.24
N GLN A 123 4.71 5.56 -30.72
CA GLN A 123 5.27 5.84 -32.04
C GLN A 123 4.77 4.83 -33.10
N LEU A 124 4.02 3.81 -32.71
CA LEU A 124 3.51 2.77 -33.60
C LEU A 124 2.09 3.05 -34.09
N ASP A 125 1.85 2.79 -35.37
CA ASP A 125 0.48 2.71 -35.89
C ASP A 125 -0.08 1.32 -35.62
N TRP A 126 0.67 0.28 -35.97
CA TRP A 126 0.25 -1.13 -35.86
C TRP A 126 1.30 -1.93 -35.05
N LEU A 127 0.83 -2.90 -34.27
CA LEU A 127 1.65 -3.84 -33.52
C LEU A 127 1.28 -5.27 -33.91
N ILE A 128 2.29 -6.09 -34.17
CA ILE A 128 2.15 -7.51 -34.53
C ILE A 128 2.72 -8.37 -33.40
N PRO A 129 1.91 -8.77 -32.40
CA PRO A 129 2.39 -9.59 -31.30
C PRO A 129 2.36 -11.09 -31.62
N GLY A 130 3.44 -11.81 -31.28
CA GLY A 130 3.60 -13.27 -31.38
C GLY A 130 2.74 -14.05 -30.38
N TRP A 131 1.42 -14.01 -30.51
CA TRP A 131 0.52 -14.62 -29.51
C TRP A 131 0.08 -16.04 -29.84
N VAL A 132 0.10 -16.45 -31.11
CA VAL A 132 -0.53 -17.71 -31.52
C VAL A 132 0.42 -18.53 -32.40
N SER A 133 0.55 -19.81 -32.09
CA SER A 133 1.19 -20.79 -32.95
C SER A 133 0.26 -21.97 -33.25
N ILE A 134 0.36 -22.55 -34.43
CA ILE A 134 -0.39 -23.75 -34.85
C ILE A 134 0.54 -24.79 -35.47
N THR A 135 0.65 -25.95 -34.83
CA THR A 135 1.56 -27.02 -35.25
C THR A 135 0.98 -28.41 -35.00
N GLY A 136 1.59 -29.42 -35.63
CA GLY A 136 1.28 -30.83 -35.50
C GLY A 136 0.16 -31.32 -36.43
N LYS A 137 0.05 -32.65 -36.55
CA LYS A 137 -0.94 -33.34 -37.39
C LYS A 137 -2.39 -33.06 -36.98
N ASP A 138 -2.62 -32.74 -35.71
CA ASP A 138 -3.95 -32.42 -35.15
C ASP A 138 -4.22 -30.89 -35.12
N HIS A 139 -3.33 -30.07 -35.69
CA HIS A 139 -3.47 -28.61 -35.78
C HIS A 139 -3.66 -27.94 -34.40
N ARG A 140 -2.76 -28.26 -33.46
CA ARG A 140 -2.84 -27.78 -32.08
C ARG A 140 -2.54 -26.27 -32.05
N ILE A 141 -3.45 -25.50 -31.45
CA ILE A 141 -3.28 -24.06 -31.22
C ILE A 141 -2.60 -23.85 -29.86
N THR A 142 -1.44 -23.21 -29.87
CA THR A 142 -0.72 -22.74 -28.69
C THR A 142 -0.90 -21.22 -28.58
N VAL A 143 -1.29 -20.73 -27.40
CA VAL A 143 -1.40 -19.29 -27.13
C VAL A 143 -0.34 -18.89 -26.11
N PHE A 144 0.54 -17.97 -26.48
CA PHE A 144 1.58 -17.44 -25.61
C PHE A 144 0.99 -16.37 -24.68
N ARG A 145 1.36 -16.41 -23.40
CA ARG A 145 0.89 -15.45 -22.40
C ARG A 145 1.75 -14.19 -22.47
N ASP A 146 1.11 -13.07 -22.76
CA ASP A 146 1.73 -11.74 -22.82
C ASP A 146 1.02 -10.80 -21.84
N GLN A 147 1.41 -10.83 -20.57
CA GLN A 147 0.79 -9.95 -19.57
C GLN A 147 1.39 -8.54 -19.62
N ALA A 148 2.72 -8.45 -19.71
CA ALA A 148 3.44 -7.18 -19.70
C ALA A 148 3.09 -6.31 -20.93
N GLY A 149 3.09 -6.88 -22.14
CA GLY A 149 2.69 -6.19 -23.36
C GLY A 149 1.24 -5.69 -23.31
N ARG A 150 0.32 -6.47 -22.71
CA ARG A 150 -1.07 -6.03 -22.51
C ARG A 150 -1.19 -4.86 -21.54
N ASP A 151 -0.41 -4.86 -20.46
CA ASP A 151 -0.43 -3.78 -19.48
C ASP A 151 0.14 -2.48 -20.07
N ILE A 152 1.17 -2.58 -20.91
CA ILE A 152 1.69 -1.45 -21.71
C ILE A 152 0.59 -0.92 -22.64
N LEU A 153 -0.04 -1.79 -23.44
CA LEU A 153 -1.10 -1.42 -24.38
C LEU A 153 -2.34 -0.81 -23.71
N ASN A 154 -2.64 -1.19 -22.47
CA ASN A 154 -3.76 -0.63 -21.71
C ASN A 154 -3.45 0.75 -21.13
N LYS A 155 -2.18 1.06 -20.89
CA LYS A 155 -1.70 2.36 -20.39
C LYS A 155 -1.41 3.36 -21.53
N ALA A 156 -1.18 2.87 -22.75
CA ALA A 156 -0.86 3.69 -23.91
C ALA A 156 -1.97 4.73 -24.21
N VAL A 157 -1.55 5.98 -24.45
CA VAL A 157 -2.41 7.09 -24.87
C VAL A 157 -2.85 6.87 -26.31
N HIS A 158 -1.91 6.54 -27.20
CA HIS A 158 -2.18 6.09 -28.55
C HIS A 158 -2.04 4.58 -28.65
N ARG A 159 -3.17 3.87 -28.53
CA ARG A 159 -3.18 2.41 -28.68
C ARG A 159 -3.03 2.03 -30.17
N PRO A 160 -1.95 1.32 -30.57
CA PRO A 160 -1.78 0.86 -31.95
C PRO A 160 -2.84 -0.18 -32.34
N MET A 161 -3.07 -0.34 -33.64
CA MET A 161 -3.89 -1.43 -34.15
C MET A 161 -3.17 -2.76 -33.92
N ILE A 162 -3.82 -3.69 -33.24
CA ILE A 162 -3.23 -4.99 -32.94
C ILE A 162 -3.59 -6.00 -34.02
N LEU A 163 -2.58 -6.60 -34.64
CA LEU A 163 -2.72 -7.72 -35.58
C LEU A 163 -1.96 -8.92 -35.02
N PRO A 164 -2.57 -9.77 -34.19
CA PRO A 164 -1.90 -10.93 -33.62
C PRO A 164 -1.30 -11.81 -34.71
N MET A 165 -0.03 -12.14 -34.53
CA MET A 165 0.69 -13.07 -35.38
C MET A 165 0.23 -14.50 -35.09
N VAL A 166 -0.10 -15.21 -36.16
CA VAL A 166 -0.38 -16.64 -36.17
C VAL A 166 0.73 -17.29 -36.98
N GLN A 167 1.61 -18.02 -36.29
CA GLN A 167 2.77 -18.68 -36.90
C GLN A 167 2.65 -20.21 -36.89
N ASN A 168 3.49 -20.90 -37.65
CA ASN A 168 3.67 -22.36 -37.59
C ASN A 168 5.02 -22.77 -36.98
N ALA A 169 5.49 -22.04 -35.97
CA ALA A 169 6.70 -22.37 -35.22
C ALA A 169 6.43 -22.53 -33.72
N VAL A 170 7.05 -23.55 -33.12
CA VAL A 170 7.15 -23.73 -31.66
C VAL A 170 8.58 -24.15 -31.35
N ASP A 171 9.18 -23.55 -30.33
CA ASP A 171 10.57 -23.82 -29.90
C ASP A 171 11.58 -23.71 -31.07
N GLY A 172 11.40 -22.70 -31.93
CA GLY A 172 12.28 -22.43 -33.09
C GLY A 172 12.10 -23.37 -34.30
N ASN A 173 11.20 -24.35 -34.24
CA ASN A 173 11.01 -25.33 -35.31
C ASN A 173 9.76 -25.02 -36.15
N TRP A 174 9.94 -24.80 -37.45
CA TRP A 174 8.86 -24.58 -38.42
C TRP A 174 8.15 -25.89 -38.79
N ASP A 175 6.81 -25.83 -38.90
CA ASP A 175 5.95 -26.97 -39.29
C ASP A 175 5.21 -26.69 -40.61
N GLY A 176 5.94 -26.81 -41.71
CA GLY A 176 5.38 -26.67 -43.06
C GLY A 176 4.38 -27.77 -43.43
N THR A 177 4.64 -29.01 -43.00
CA THR A 177 3.81 -30.18 -43.33
C THR A 177 2.45 -30.13 -42.63
N GLY A 178 2.43 -29.79 -41.33
CA GLY A 178 1.20 -29.61 -40.57
C GLY A 178 0.34 -28.47 -41.12
N SER A 179 0.98 -27.36 -41.53
CA SER A 179 0.29 -26.22 -42.16
C SER A 179 -0.30 -26.59 -43.52
N ALA A 180 0.44 -27.33 -44.35
CA ALA A 180 -0.07 -27.83 -45.64
C ALA A 180 -1.30 -28.74 -45.47
N ALA A 181 -1.29 -29.61 -44.45
CA ALA A 181 -2.42 -30.47 -44.11
C ALA A 181 -3.64 -29.65 -43.64
N LEU A 182 -3.42 -28.62 -42.81
CA LEU A 182 -4.48 -27.71 -42.36
C LEU A 182 -5.16 -27.02 -43.55
N PHE A 183 -4.37 -26.51 -44.49
CA PHE A 183 -4.90 -25.81 -45.65
C PHE A 183 -5.63 -26.75 -46.61
N ALA A 184 -5.24 -28.03 -46.70
CA ALA A 184 -5.88 -28.99 -47.60
C ALA A 184 -7.29 -29.40 -47.15
N ASP A 185 -7.60 -29.39 -45.84
CA ASP A 185 -8.91 -29.81 -45.30
C ASP A 185 -9.83 -28.61 -45.00
N PRO A 186 -10.95 -28.42 -45.74
CA PRO A 186 -11.92 -27.36 -45.47
C PRO A 186 -12.52 -27.40 -44.06
N LYS A 187 -12.68 -28.59 -43.45
CA LYS A 187 -13.20 -28.70 -42.09
C LYS A 187 -12.17 -28.21 -41.08
N ALA A 188 -10.90 -28.55 -41.26
CA ALA A 188 -9.81 -28.07 -40.42
C ALA A 188 -9.66 -26.53 -40.51
N ARG A 189 -9.72 -25.96 -41.73
CA ARG A 189 -9.73 -24.50 -41.94
C ARG A 189 -10.89 -23.81 -41.21
N ALA A 190 -12.11 -24.33 -41.36
CA ALA A 190 -13.29 -23.77 -40.70
C ALA A 190 -13.19 -23.86 -39.17
N ALA A 191 -12.79 -25.01 -38.64
CA ALA A 191 -12.62 -25.22 -37.20
C ALA A 191 -11.53 -24.31 -36.60
N PHE A 192 -10.45 -24.06 -37.34
CA PHE A 192 -9.43 -23.10 -36.93
C PHE A 192 -10.00 -21.68 -36.85
N LEU A 193 -10.71 -21.21 -37.89
CA LEU A 193 -11.32 -19.88 -37.90
C LEU A 193 -12.40 -19.71 -36.83
N ASP A 194 -13.17 -20.75 -36.51
CA ASP A 194 -14.18 -20.73 -35.45
C ASP A 194 -13.55 -20.54 -34.05
N LYS A 195 -12.29 -20.97 -33.85
CA LYS A 195 -11.52 -20.71 -32.62
C LYS A 195 -10.82 -19.35 -32.65
N LEU A 196 -10.28 -18.95 -33.80
CA LEU A 196 -9.51 -17.71 -33.93
C LEU A 196 -10.38 -16.46 -33.79
N VAL A 197 -11.59 -16.43 -34.38
CA VAL A 197 -12.45 -15.23 -34.36
C VAL A 197 -12.83 -14.77 -32.93
N PRO A 198 -13.29 -15.65 -32.02
CA PRO A 198 -13.53 -15.28 -30.63
C PRO A 198 -12.27 -14.78 -29.91
N PHE A 199 -11.11 -15.41 -30.17
CA PHE A 199 -9.84 -14.98 -29.59
C PHE A 199 -9.46 -13.56 -30.00
N LEU A 200 -9.58 -13.24 -31.30
CA LEU A 200 -9.31 -11.89 -31.80
C LEU A 200 -10.27 -10.84 -31.22
N SER A 201 -11.56 -11.18 -31.08
CA SER A 201 -12.56 -10.31 -30.45
C SER A 201 -12.25 -10.05 -28.98
N ALA A 202 -11.90 -11.10 -28.21
CA ALA A 202 -11.57 -10.98 -26.80
C ALA A 202 -10.35 -10.07 -26.55
N ASN A 203 -9.42 -10.02 -27.49
CA ASN A 203 -8.21 -9.19 -27.40
C ASN A 203 -8.32 -7.83 -28.10
N ARG A 204 -9.51 -7.45 -28.60
CA ARG A 204 -9.76 -6.20 -29.34
C ARG A 204 -8.80 -6.02 -30.53
N ALA A 205 -8.53 -7.10 -31.26
CA ALA A 205 -7.68 -7.08 -32.45
C ALA A 205 -8.37 -6.39 -33.63
N GLY A 206 -7.56 -5.79 -34.52
CA GLY A 206 -8.01 -5.20 -35.78
C GLY A 206 -7.95 -6.15 -36.97
N GLY A 207 -7.55 -7.40 -36.76
CA GLY A 207 -7.29 -8.38 -37.81
C GLY A 207 -6.31 -9.46 -37.38
N VAL A 208 -5.61 -10.05 -38.35
CA VAL A 208 -4.62 -11.10 -38.14
C VAL A 208 -3.44 -10.93 -39.09
N PHE A 209 -2.25 -11.28 -38.61
CA PHE A 209 -1.05 -11.44 -39.42
C PHE A 209 -0.70 -12.94 -39.47
N TYR A 210 -0.68 -13.55 -40.65
CA TYR A 210 -0.28 -14.94 -40.82
C TYR A 210 1.19 -15.04 -41.23
N ASP A 211 1.96 -15.76 -40.42
CA ASP A 211 3.38 -16.00 -40.61
C ASP A 211 3.63 -17.50 -40.80
N PHE A 212 3.23 -17.99 -41.97
CA PHE A 212 3.34 -19.39 -42.32
C PHE A 212 4.55 -19.61 -43.23
N GLU A 213 5.61 -20.15 -42.63
CA GLU A 213 6.89 -20.40 -43.31
C GLU A 213 7.08 -21.89 -43.61
N ASP A 214 8.14 -22.21 -44.36
CA ASP A 214 8.48 -23.58 -44.81
C ASP A 214 7.33 -24.31 -45.55
N LEU A 215 6.48 -23.56 -46.26
CA LEU A 215 5.35 -24.14 -46.98
C LEU A 215 5.79 -24.80 -48.30
N PRO A 216 5.42 -26.08 -48.55
CA PRO A 216 5.71 -26.70 -49.84
C PRO A 216 4.91 -26.04 -50.97
N ALA A 217 5.46 -26.03 -52.18
CA ALA A 217 4.82 -25.43 -53.36
C ALA A 217 3.37 -25.95 -53.61
N SER A 218 3.11 -27.22 -53.28
CA SER A 218 1.79 -27.85 -53.37
C SER A 218 0.73 -27.24 -52.44
N ALA A 219 1.14 -26.61 -51.33
CA ALA A 219 0.23 -25.99 -50.37
C ALA A 219 -0.27 -24.60 -50.81
N GLN A 220 0.45 -23.93 -51.72
CA GLN A 220 0.22 -22.53 -52.11
C GLN A 220 -1.24 -22.25 -52.59
N PRO A 221 -1.89 -23.10 -53.43
CA PRO A 221 -3.29 -22.87 -53.82
C PRO A 221 -4.27 -22.97 -52.64
N ASN A 222 -4.04 -23.95 -51.75
CA ASN A 222 -4.89 -24.19 -50.59
C ASN A 222 -4.71 -23.07 -49.55
N TYR A 223 -3.50 -22.54 -49.39
CA TYR A 223 -3.26 -21.40 -48.52
C TYR A 223 -4.00 -20.14 -49.02
N ARG A 224 -4.02 -19.88 -50.33
CA ARG A 224 -4.85 -18.79 -50.89
C ARG A 224 -6.34 -18.99 -50.67
N ALA A 225 -6.83 -20.22 -50.75
CA ALA A 225 -8.23 -20.54 -50.44
C ALA A 225 -8.55 -20.24 -48.97
N PHE A 226 -7.66 -20.66 -48.06
CA PHE A 226 -7.74 -20.32 -46.64
C PHE A 226 -7.81 -18.79 -46.41
N LEU A 227 -6.91 -18.02 -47.01
CA LEU A 227 -6.89 -16.56 -46.87
C LEU A 227 -8.17 -15.90 -47.40
N ALA A 228 -8.73 -16.40 -48.50
CA ALA A 228 -10.01 -15.93 -49.04
C ALA A 228 -11.18 -16.23 -48.07
N GLU A 229 -11.19 -17.40 -47.44
CA GLU A 229 -12.16 -17.78 -46.41
C GLU A 229 -12.04 -16.90 -45.16
N THR A 230 -10.81 -16.64 -44.69
CA THR A 230 -10.55 -15.72 -43.57
C THR A 230 -11.08 -14.32 -43.89
N ARG A 231 -10.75 -13.79 -45.08
CA ARG A 231 -11.18 -12.46 -45.50
C ARG A 231 -12.70 -12.35 -45.59
N ALA A 232 -13.39 -13.38 -46.09
CA ALA A 232 -14.85 -13.43 -46.12
C ALA A 232 -15.46 -13.42 -44.70
N ARG A 233 -14.88 -14.17 -43.75
CA ARG A 233 -15.29 -14.18 -42.34
C ARG A 233 -15.03 -12.83 -41.64
N PHE A 234 -13.98 -12.12 -42.04
CA PHE A 234 -13.52 -10.88 -41.41
C PHE A 234 -14.20 -9.63 -41.97
N ALA A 235 -14.71 -9.69 -43.20
CA ALA A 235 -15.36 -8.56 -43.88
C ALA A 235 -16.47 -7.86 -43.06
N PRO A 236 -17.39 -8.55 -42.35
CA PRO A 236 -18.42 -7.89 -41.54
C PRO A 236 -17.87 -7.06 -40.37
N ARG A 237 -16.63 -7.30 -39.95
CA ARG A 237 -15.95 -6.63 -38.83
C ARG A 237 -14.96 -5.55 -39.30
N GLY A 238 -14.72 -5.44 -40.60
CA GLY A 238 -13.69 -4.56 -41.16
C GLY A 238 -12.27 -4.95 -40.73
N TRP A 239 -12.04 -6.22 -40.39
CA TRP A 239 -10.75 -6.72 -39.92
C TRP A 239 -9.77 -6.98 -41.06
N VAL A 240 -8.49 -6.65 -40.84
CA VAL A 240 -7.40 -6.79 -41.80
C VAL A 240 -6.90 -8.24 -41.85
N VAL A 241 -6.70 -8.77 -43.06
CA VAL A 241 -5.93 -10.00 -43.29
C VAL A 241 -4.58 -9.65 -43.90
N ALA A 242 -3.51 -9.87 -43.14
CA ALA A 242 -2.12 -9.64 -43.54
C ALA A 242 -1.33 -10.95 -43.54
N ILE A 243 -0.30 -11.04 -44.39
CA ILE A 243 0.61 -12.19 -44.47
C ILE A 243 2.06 -11.74 -44.51
N ALA A 244 2.96 -12.53 -43.93
CA ALA A 244 4.38 -12.54 -44.27
C ALA A 244 4.56 -13.16 -45.66
N ALA A 245 5.44 -12.58 -46.46
CA ALA A 245 5.77 -13.09 -47.79
C ALA A 245 7.27 -12.96 -48.06
N PRO A 246 7.94 -14.06 -48.48
CA PRO A 246 9.34 -14.02 -48.88
C PRO A 246 9.53 -13.26 -50.19
N VAL A 247 10.65 -12.54 -50.33
CA VAL A 247 10.94 -11.72 -51.52
C VAL A 247 11.73 -12.45 -52.62
N ALA A 248 12.31 -13.62 -52.31
CA ALA A 248 13.18 -14.37 -53.21
C ALA A 248 12.71 -15.82 -53.49
N ASN A 249 11.43 -16.13 -53.23
CA ASN A 249 10.90 -17.48 -53.45
C ASN A 249 9.95 -17.54 -54.67
N PRO A 250 10.32 -18.23 -55.76
CA PRO A 250 9.51 -18.29 -56.99
C PRO A 250 8.19 -19.06 -56.85
N ASP A 251 8.03 -19.90 -55.82
CA ASP A 251 6.79 -20.64 -55.57
C ASP A 251 5.65 -19.71 -55.11
N TRP A 252 5.99 -18.50 -54.65
CA TRP A 252 5.03 -17.51 -54.17
C TRP A 252 4.56 -16.57 -55.30
N ASN A 253 3.36 -16.83 -55.83
CA ASN A 253 2.68 -15.90 -56.74
C ASN A 253 2.07 -14.73 -55.96
N LEU A 254 2.90 -13.74 -55.62
CA LEU A 254 2.49 -12.59 -54.80
C LEU A 254 1.31 -11.78 -55.37
N PRO A 255 1.18 -11.54 -56.70
CA PRO A 255 -0.03 -10.93 -57.27
C PRO A 255 -1.32 -11.73 -57.01
N ALA A 256 -1.25 -13.07 -56.96
CA ALA A 256 -2.40 -13.90 -56.61
C ALA A 256 -2.74 -13.78 -55.13
N TYR A 257 -1.74 -13.73 -54.24
CA TYR A 257 -1.94 -13.44 -52.81
C TYR A 257 -2.57 -12.06 -52.59
N GLY A 258 -2.14 -11.06 -53.36
CA GLY A 258 -2.65 -9.69 -53.28
C GLY A 258 -4.13 -9.55 -53.61
N LYS A 259 -4.75 -10.56 -54.25
CA LYS A 259 -6.21 -10.60 -54.49
C LYS A 259 -6.99 -11.11 -53.28
N VAL A 260 -6.38 -11.93 -52.43
CA VAL A 260 -7.02 -12.61 -51.29
C VAL A 260 -6.64 -12.03 -49.92
N THR A 261 -5.67 -11.11 -49.86
CA THR A 261 -5.27 -10.40 -48.63
C THR A 261 -5.55 -8.90 -48.71
N ASP A 262 -5.56 -8.23 -47.56
CA ASP A 262 -5.64 -6.77 -47.47
C ASP A 262 -4.23 -6.14 -47.43
N LYS A 263 -3.27 -6.82 -46.80
CA LYS A 263 -1.85 -6.43 -46.76
C LYS A 263 -0.92 -7.61 -47.06
N ILE A 264 0.22 -7.32 -47.68
CA ILE A 264 1.35 -8.24 -47.89
C ILE A 264 2.60 -7.58 -47.32
N PHE A 265 3.25 -8.26 -46.39
CA PHE A 265 4.51 -7.84 -45.79
C PHE A 265 5.64 -8.53 -46.54
N LEU A 266 6.42 -7.75 -47.27
CA LEU A 266 7.61 -8.22 -47.97
C LEU A 266 8.76 -8.32 -46.95
N MET A 267 9.16 -9.54 -46.62
CA MET A 267 10.26 -9.82 -45.69
C MET A 267 11.59 -9.62 -46.43
N ALA A 268 12.05 -8.37 -46.51
CA ALA A 268 13.14 -7.96 -47.39
C ALA A 268 14.47 -7.88 -46.65
N TYR A 269 14.87 -8.99 -46.04
CA TYR A 269 16.12 -9.19 -45.33
C TYR A 269 16.55 -10.67 -45.45
N ASP A 270 17.64 -11.06 -44.82
CA ASP A 270 18.26 -12.40 -44.92
C ASP A 270 18.74 -12.74 -46.35
N GLU A 271 19.41 -11.79 -47.01
CA GLU A 271 20.26 -12.07 -48.18
C GLU A 271 21.36 -13.10 -47.82
N HIS A 272 21.88 -12.96 -46.60
CA HIS A 272 22.76 -13.90 -45.92
C HIS A 272 22.19 -14.20 -44.53
N GLU A 273 22.11 -15.47 -44.15
CA GLU A 273 21.60 -15.95 -42.86
C GLU A 273 22.58 -16.92 -42.18
N THR A 274 22.31 -17.30 -40.93
CA THR A 274 23.18 -18.12 -40.08
C THR A 274 23.60 -19.46 -40.68
N SER A 275 22.72 -20.09 -41.47
CA SER A 275 22.98 -21.37 -42.13
C SER A 275 23.88 -21.26 -43.37
N GLY A 276 24.04 -20.04 -43.91
CA GLY A 276 24.77 -19.73 -45.14
C GLY A 276 26.15 -19.12 -44.91
N ALA A 277 26.76 -18.65 -46.00
CA ALA A 277 28.05 -17.96 -45.95
C ALA A 277 27.90 -16.53 -45.41
N ALA A 278 28.92 -16.06 -44.67
CA ALA A 278 28.91 -14.71 -44.08
C ALA A 278 28.84 -13.60 -45.14
N GLY A 279 27.97 -12.61 -44.91
CA GLY A 279 27.76 -11.50 -45.84
C GLY A 279 26.75 -10.46 -45.36
N PRO A 280 26.51 -9.39 -46.14
CA PRO A 280 25.55 -8.36 -45.78
C PRO A 280 24.15 -8.94 -45.66
N ILE A 281 23.47 -8.68 -44.55
CA ILE A 281 22.14 -9.24 -44.25
C ILE A 281 21.09 -8.73 -45.24
N ALA A 282 21.19 -7.48 -45.67
CA ALA A 282 20.31 -6.93 -46.71
C ALA A 282 21.03 -5.81 -47.46
N SER A 283 21.86 -6.17 -48.45
CA SER A 283 22.57 -5.16 -49.23
C SER A 283 21.58 -4.24 -49.97
N GLN A 284 21.87 -2.94 -50.04
CA GLN A 284 20.95 -1.93 -50.57
C GLN A 284 20.51 -2.23 -52.01
N ARG A 285 21.41 -2.81 -52.83
CA ARG A 285 21.09 -3.21 -54.21
C ARG A 285 20.16 -4.43 -54.24
N TRP A 286 20.46 -5.45 -53.45
CA TRP A 286 19.62 -6.63 -53.33
C TRP A 286 18.23 -6.24 -52.83
N PHE A 287 18.16 -5.46 -51.75
CA PHE A 287 16.93 -4.94 -51.15
C PHE A 287 16.08 -4.22 -52.19
N ALA A 288 16.65 -3.23 -52.88
CA ALA A 288 15.94 -2.45 -53.89
C ALA A 288 15.40 -3.32 -55.04
N ARG A 289 16.17 -4.30 -55.50
CA ARG A 289 15.78 -5.23 -56.56
C ARG A 289 14.67 -6.17 -56.09
N MET A 290 14.85 -6.81 -54.94
CA MET A 290 13.89 -7.77 -54.39
C MET A 290 12.55 -7.11 -54.07
N VAL A 291 12.55 -5.92 -53.46
CA VAL A 291 11.32 -5.14 -53.24
C VAL A 291 10.67 -4.75 -54.56
N ALA A 292 11.45 -4.30 -55.56
CA ALA A 292 10.91 -3.91 -56.86
C ALA A 292 10.27 -5.09 -57.62
N ASP A 293 10.90 -6.27 -57.56
CA ASP A 293 10.41 -7.48 -58.21
C ASP A 293 9.18 -8.05 -57.48
N ALA A 294 9.22 -8.13 -56.15
CA ALA A 294 8.13 -8.66 -55.34
C ALA A 294 6.88 -7.76 -55.35
N ALA A 295 7.05 -6.44 -55.45
CA ALA A 295 5.94 -5.48 -55.54
C ALA A 295 5.20 -5.52 -56.90
N ARG A 296 5.79 -6.12 -57.93
CA ARG A 296 5.27 -6.07 -59.30
C ARG A 296 3.89 -6.70 -59.39
N GLY A 297 2.92 -5.95 -59.91
CA GLY A 297 1.55 -6.42 -60.09
C GLY A 297 0.70 -6.41 -58.82
N ILE A 298 1.19 -5.82 -57.72
CA ILE A 298 0.45 -5.64 -56.46
C ILE A 298 0.14 -4.16 -56.27
N PRO A 299 -1.11 -3.77 -55.93
CA PRO A 299 -1.42 -2.38 -55.65
C PRO A 299 -0.55 -1.83 -54.51
N PRO A 300 0.02 -0.62 -54.63
CA PRO A 300 0.92 -0.07 -53.62
C PRO A 300 0.25 -0.01 -52.26
N ALA A 301 -1.02 0.37 -52.19
CA ALA A 301 -1.81 0.40 -50.95
C ALA A 301 -1.84 -0.91 -50.14
N LYS A 302 -1.52 -2.06 -50.75
CA LYS A 302 -1.48 -3.37 -50.08
C LYS A 302 -0.08 -3.76 -49.57
N LEU A 303 0.96 -3.08 -50.01
CA LEU A 303 2.34 -3.44 -49.68
C LEU A 303 2.75 -2.85 -48.33
N VAL A 304 3.45 -3.66 -47.55
CA VAL A 304 4.28 -3.26 -46.42
C VAL A 304 5.65 -3.87 -46.66
N VAL A 305 6.72 -3.13 -46.41
CA VAL A 305 8.08 -3.69 -46.49
C VAL A 305 8.61 -3.85 -45.07
N ALA A 306 8.95 -5.07 -44.70
CA ALA A 306 9.62 -5.34 -43.44
C ALA A 306 11.13 -5.14 -43.62
N ILE A 307 11.72 -4.37 -42.71
CA ILE A 307 13.16 -4.13 -42.61
C ILE A 307 13.68 -4.79 -41.33
N GLY A 308 14.90 -5.31 -41.40
CA GLY A 308 15.60 -5.87 -40.25
C GLY A 308 16.38 -4.80 -39.51
N SER A 309 16.50 -4.96 -38.19
CA SER A 309 17.56 -4.33 -37.41
C SER A 309 18.05 -5.32 -36.36
N TYR A 310 19.14 -6.01 -36.70
CA TYR A 310 19.79 -7.09 -35.97
C TYR A 310 21.14 -7.40 -36.65
N ALA A 311 21.87 -8.36 -36.11
CA ALA A 311 23.15 -8.81 -36.60
C ALA A 311 23.23 -10.35 -36.68
N TYR A 312 24.20 -10.84 -37.45
CA TYR A 312 24.60 -12.24 -37.47
C TYR A 312 26.10 -12.34 -37.23
N ASP A 313 26.50 -13.27 -36.36
CA ASP A 313 27.89 -13.61 -36.09
C ASP A 313 28.22 -15.02 -36.59
N TRP A 314 29.10 -15.12 -37.58
CA TRP A 314 29.57 -16.40 -38.11
C TRP A 314 30.88 -16.80 -37.47
N HIS A 315 30.95 -18.02 -36.93
CA HIS A 315 32.11 -18.58 -36.25
C HIS A 315 32.62 -19.87 -36.90
N ALA A 316 33.89 -20.22 -36.63
CA ALA A 316 34.59 -21.39 -37.18
C ALA A 316 34.81 -21.39 -38.73
N GLY A 317 34.87 -20.20 -39.35
CA GLY A 317 35.18 -19.99 -40.78
C GLY A 317 33.94 -19.56 -41.59
N ALA A 318 34.10 -18.58 -42.48
CA ALA A 318 32.98 -17.88 -43.16
C ALA A 318 32.05 -18.75 -44.02
N ASP A 319 32.41 -20.01 -44.30
CA ASP A 319 31.66 -20.97 -45.11
C ASP A 319 31.15 -22.18 -44.29
N SER A 320 31.22 -22.13 -42.96
CA SER A 320 30.91 -23.25 -42.06
C SER A 320 29.41 -23.53 -41.89
N GLY A 321 28.54 -22.57 -42.23
CA GLY A 321 27.10 -22.61 -41.93
C GLY A 321 26.80 -22.60 -40.42
N ASN A 322 27.71 -22.04 -39.62
CA ASN A 322 27.64 -21.98 -38.17
C ASN A 322 27.68 -20.51 -37.73
N GLY A 323 26.50 -19.92 -37.51
CA GLY A 323 26.39 -18.56 -37.05
C GLY A 323 25.20 -18.35 -36.12
N ASP A 324 25.29 -17.29 -35.32
CA ASP A 324 24.32 -16.92 -34.29
C ASP A 324 23.65 -15.59 -34.63
N ALA A 325 22.36 -15.47 -34.29
CA ALA A 325 21.62 -14.22 -34.40
C ALA A 325 21.91 -13.37 -33.16
N LEU A 326 22.28 -12.11 -33.40
CA LEU A 326 22.53 -11.13 -32.35
C LEU A 326 21.59 -9.93 -32.54
N ASP A 327 21.22 -9.26 -31.46
CA ASP A 327 20.70 -7.92 -31.60
C ASP A 327 21.81 -6.90 -31.94
N VAL A 328 21.42 -5.68 -32.31
CA VAL A 328 22.41 -4.64 -32.66
C VAL A 328 23.25 -4.22 -31.45
N GLU A 329 22.69 -4.27 -30.25
CA GLU A 329 23.37 -3.86 -29.01
C GLU A 329 24.45 -4.88 -28.60
N GLU A 330 24.16 -6.18 -28.65
CA GLU A 330 25.08 -7.30 -28.50
C GLU A 330 26.21 -7.23 -29.53
N ALA A 331 25.90 -6.94 -30.80
CA ALA A 331 26.93 -6.74 -31.81
C ALA A 331 27.85 -5.54 -31.49
N TRP A 332 27.29 -4.44 -30.96
CA TRP A 332 28.09 -3.30 -30.52
C TRP A 332 28.94 -3.61 -29.29
N GLN A 333 28.42 -4.41 -28.37
CA GLN A 333 29.13 -4.89 -27.19
C GLN A 333 30.33 -5.76 -27.60
N ASN A 334 30.12 -6.76 -28.46
CA ASN A 334 31.19 -7.59 -29.01
C ASN A 334 32.27 -6.75 -29.73
N ALA A 335 31.87 -5.67 -30.40
CA ALA A 335 32.81 -4.73 -31.00
C ALA A 335 33.62 -3.96 -29.94
N ALA A 336 32.95 -3.44 -28.91
CA ALA A 336 33.58 -2.73 -27.79
C ALA A 336 34.59 -3.61 -27.04
N ASP A 337 34.20 -4.83 -26.66
CA ASP A 337 35.01 -5.73 -25.84
C ASP A 337 36.22 -6.28 -26.59
N SER A 338 36.07 -6.47 -27.90
CA SER A 338 37.18 -6.85 -28.79
C SER A 338 38.11 -5.68 -29.16
N GLY A 339 37.77 -4.44 -28.79
CA GLY A 339 38.48 -3.23 -29.19
C GLY A 339 38.42 -2.98 -30.71
N THR A 340 37.37 -3.49 -31.36
CA THR A 340 37.08 -3.28 -32.78
C THR A 340 36.07 -2.15 -32.97
N MET A 341 36.01 -1.61 -34.19
CA MET A 341 34.99 -0.64 -34.57
C MET A 341 34.34 -1.17 -35.84
N PRO A 342 33.00 -1.18 -35.94
CA PRO A 342 32.32 -1.50 -37.18
C PRO A 342 32.83 -0.63 -38.32
N THR A 343 32.92 -1.22 -39.50
CA THR A 343 33.21 -0.53 -40.75
C THR A 343 31.97 -0.56 -41.62
N PHE A 344 31.54 0.60 -42.10
CA PHE A 344 30.43 0.72 -43.03
C PHE A 344 30.88 0.35 -44.44
N ASP A 345 30.34 -0.74 -44.99
CA ASP A 345 30.62 -1.13 -46.36
C ASP A 345 29.78 -0.29 -47.33
N LYS A 346 30.43 0.64 -48.03
CA LYS A 346 29.78 1.61 -48.92
C LYS A 346 29.03 0.97 -50.10
N ALA A 347 29.37 -0.27 -50.46
CA ALA A 347 28.78 -0.97 -51.60
C ALA A 347 27.45 -1.63 -51.22
N SER A 348 27.41 -2.33 -50.10
CA SER A 348 26.21 -2.95 -49.55
C SER A 348 25.35 -1.98 -48.74
N GLY A 349 25.95 -0.97 -48.12
CA GLY A 349 25.29 -0.08 -47.17
C GLY A 349 24.99 -0.75 -45.83
N ASN A 350 25.71 -1.83 -45.47
CA ASN A 350 25.63 -2.55 -44.19
C ASN A 350 26.96 -2.36 -43.42
N SER A 351 26.92 -2.49 -42.10
CA SER A 351 28.12 -2.42 -41.25
C SER A 351 28.65 -3.82 -40.94
N SER A 352 29.97 -3.96 -40.74
CA SER A 352 30.60 -5.23 -40.35
C SER A 352 31.87 -5.06 -39.51
N PHE A 353 32.24 -6.10 -38.76
CA PHE A 353 33.52 -6.21 -38.05
C PHE A 353 33.91 -7.68 -37.85
N ALA A 354 35.10 -7.92 -37.30
CA ALA A 354 35.60 -9.27 -36.99
C ALA A 354 36.45 -9.25 -35.72
N TYR A 355 36.39 -10.33 -34.94
CA TYR A 355 37.14 -10.51 -33.70
C TYR A 355 37.52 -11.98 -33.47
N SER A 356 38.43 -12.23 -32.53
CA SER A 356 38.79 -13.59 -32.13
C SER A 356 38.53 -13.82 -30.65
N GLU A 357 37.88 -14.95 -30.37
CA GLU A 357 37.60 -15.45 -29.02
C GLU A 357 38.12 -16.88 -28.90
N GLY A 358 38.93 -17.17 -27.88
CA GLY A 358 39.45 -18.53 -27.65
C GLY A 358 40.23 -19.15 -28.83
N GLY A 359 40.70 -18.35 -29.79
CA GLY A 359 41.33 -18.81 -31.03
C GLY A 359 40.36 -19.08 -32.20
N VAL A 360 39.05 -18.94 -31.99
CA VAL A 360 38.02 -18.97 -33.04
C VAL A 360 37.89 -17.58 -33.66
N GLN A 361 37.65 -17.53 -34.98
CA GLN A 361 37.46 -16.28 -35.73
C GLN A 361 35.96 -16.04 -35.92
N HIS A 362 35.53 -14.82 -35.64
CA HIS A 362 34.15 -14.35 -35.72
C HIS A 362 34.03 -13.26 -36.78
N GLN A 363 32.98 -13.30 -37.59
CA GLN A 363 32.66 -12.29 -38.59
C GLN A 363 31.23 -11.83 -38.40
N VAL A 364 31.05 -10.55 -38.09
CA VAL A 364 29.74 -9.97 -37.79
C VAL A 364 29.31 -9.02 -38.89
N TRP A 365 28.08 -9.17 -39.36
CA TRP A 365 27.38 -8.20 -40.20
C TRP A 365 26.12 -7.73 -39.48
N LEU A 366 25.77 -6.45 -39.63
CA LEU A 366 24.62 -5.87 -38.92
C LEU A 366 23.82 -4.88 -39.77
N LEU A 367 22.51 -4.87 -39.53
CA LEU A 367 21.55 -3.87 -40.01
C LEU A 367 21.33 -2.81 -38.92
N ASP A 368 22.14 -1.78 -38.96
CA ASP A 368 22.07 -0.61 -38.08
C ASP A 368 21.13 0.49 -38.63
N ALA A 369 20.96 1.58 -37.88
CA ALA A 369 20.11 2.69 -38.31
C ALA A 369 20.58 3.34 -39.62
N ALA A 370 21.88 3.25 -39.97
CA ALA A 370 22.37 3.78 -41.24
C ALA A 370 21.89 2.92 -42.43
N SER A 371 21.91 1.60 -42.26
CA SER A 371 21.35 0.64 -43.21
C SER A 371 19.85 0.88 -43.39
N ALA A 372 19.11 0.98 -42.28
CA ALA A 372 17.68 1.26 -42.28
C ALA A 372 17.33 2.63 -42.91
N TYR A 373 18.12 3.67 -42.65
CA TYR A 373 17.95 5.00 -43.25
C TYR A 373 17.97 4.92 -44.78
N ASN A 374 18.95 4.21 -45.35
CA ASN A 374 19.09 4.04 -46.79
C ASN A 374 17.93 3.22 -47.40
N GLN A 375 17.48 2.19 -46.70
CA GLN A 375 16.32 1.39 -47.12
C GLN A 375 15.03 2.22 -47.09
N ILE A 376 14.75 2.94 -46.01
CA ILE A 376 13.57 3.82 -45.89
C ILE A 376 13.62 4.95 -46.93
N ALA A 377 14.79 5.52 -47.20
CA ALA A 377 14.95 6.56 -48.22
C ALA A 377 14.58 6.05 -49.61
N PHE A 378 15.00 4.82 -49.93
CA PHE A 378 14.59 4.14 -51.17
C PHE A 378 13.08 3.91 -51.20
N LEU A 379 12.48 3.38 -50.13
CA LEU A 379 11.05 3.09 -50.07
C LEU A 379 10.20 4.36 -50.23
N GLN A 380 10.55 5.45 -49.55
CA GLN A 380 9.87 6.74 -49.69
C GLN A 380 9.94 7.28 -51.12
N LYS A 381 11.12 7.17 -51.75
CA LYS A 381 11.31 7.57 -53.15
C LYS A 381 10.57 6.67 -54.14
N ALA A 382 10.39 5.40 -53.80
CA ALA A 382 9.58 4.45 -54.52
C ALA A 382 8.08 4.59 -54.22
N GLY A 383 7.64 5.52 -53.36
CA GLY A 383 6.21 5.68 -53.04
C GLY A 383 5.63 4.57 -52.14
N LEU A 384 6.48 3.84 -51.42
CA LEU A 384 6.12 2.86 -50.40
C LEU A 384 6.40 3.47 -49.02
N GLY A 385 5.35 3.81 -48.28
CA GLY A 385 5.43 4.45 -46.96
C GLY A 385 5.13 3.53 -45.77
N SER A 386 4.55 2.34 -45.98
CA SER A 386 4.28 1.36 -44.94
C SER A 386 5.51 0.51 -44.69
N VAL A 387 6.14 0.67 -43.54
CA VAL A 387 7.38 -0.01 -43.15
C VAL A 387 7.16 -0.77 -41.85
N ALA A 388 7.61 -2.02 -41.80
CA ALA A 388 7.56 -2.85 -40.61
C ALA A 388 8.98 -3.12 -40.07
N LEU A 389 9.18 -3.05 -38.76
CA LEU A 389 10.45 -3.38 -38.11
C LEU A 389 10.40 -4.81 -37.55
N TRP A 390 11.26 -5.68 -38.07
CA TRP A 390 11.58 -6.99 -37.48
C TRP A 390 12.90 -6.88 -36.69
N ARG A 391 12.87 -6.87 -35.36
CA ARG A 391 11.71 -6.83 -34.45
C ARG A 391 11.98 -5.91 -33.26
N LEU A 392 10.94 -5.55 -32.49
CA LEU A 392 11.15 -4.77 -31.25
C LEU A 392 12.10 -5.53 -30.33
N GLY A 393 13.05 -4.81 -29.75
CA GLY A 393 14.09 -5.31 -28.86
C GLY A 393 15.43 -5.54 -29.56
N SER A 394 15.44 -5.81 -30.87
CA SER A 394 16.69 -6.09 -31.58
C SER A 394 17.32 -4.86 -32.23
N GLU A 395 16.57 -3.76 -32.32
CA GLU A 395 16.90 -2.63 -33.17
C GLU A 395 18.01 -1.73 -32.63
N ASP A 396 18.71 -1.07 -33.57
CA ASP A 396 19.49 0.14 -33.27
C ASP A 396 18.56 1.21 -32.67
N PRO A 397 18.78 1.70 -31.42
CA PRO A 397 17.91 2.69 -30.80
C PRO A 397 17.78 4.00 -31.60
N GLY A 398 18.78 4.34 -32.43
CA GLY A 398 18.76 5.48 -33.34
C GLY A 398 17.72 5.35 -34.46
N LEU A 399 17.20 4.16 -34.73
CA LEU A 399 16.14 3.93 -35.73
C LEU A 399 14.86 4.71 -35.39
N TRP A 400 14.53 4.84 -34.10
CA TRP A 400 13.37 5.60 -33.63
C TRP A 400 13.46 7.11 -33.88
N LEU A 401 14.64 7.64 -34.21
CA LEU A 401 14.83 9.05 -34.59
C LEU A 401 14.48 9.31 -36.07
N ILE A 402 14.37 8.25 -36.87
CA ILE A 402 14.17 8.33 -38.32
C ILE A 402 12.92 7.56 -38.80
N TRP A 403 12.31 6.76 -37.93
CA TRP A 403 11.17 5.91 -38.21
C TRP A 403 10.16 5.93 -37.04
N GLY A 404 8.88 6.07 -37.36
CA GLY A 404 7.80 6.19 -36.39
C GLY A 404 6.63 7.01 -36.92
N ARG A 405 5.52 7.07 -36.17
CA ARG A 405 4.33 7.87 -36.50
C ARG A 405 4.63 9.38 -36.53
N ASP A 406 5.58 9.81 -35.70
CA ASP A 406 6.16 11.14 -35.60
C ASP A 406 7.21 11.44 -36.67
N HIS A 407 7.84 10.41 -37.24
CA HIS A 407 8.92 10.52 -38.23
C HIS A 407 8.51 10.07 -39.64
N ARG A 408 7.46 10.70 -40.19
CA ARG A 408 6.90 10.41 -41.54
C ARG A 408 7.77 10.86 -42.72
N LYS A 409 8.73 11.74 -42.47
CA LYS A 409 9.72 12.22 -43.44
C LYS A 409 11.09 11.98 -42.81
N LEU A 410 12.02 11.47 -43.61
CA LEU A 410 13.38 11.25 -43.12
C LEU A 410 14.03 12.59 -42.74
N PRO A 411 14.66 12.68 -41.56
CA PRO A 411 15.49 13.82 -41.18
C PRO A 411 16.81 13.81 -41.96
N VAL A 412 17.66 14.82 -41.74
CA VAL A 412 19.03 14.82 -42.26
C VAL A 412 19.87 13.68 -41.66
N PRO A 413 20.86 13.11 -42.39
CA PRO A 413 21.60 11.92 -41.96
C PRO A 413 22.29 11.99 -40.59
N ASP A 414 22.72 13.17 -40.14
CA ASP A 414 23.36 13.39 -38.83
C ASP A 414 22.40 13.14 -37.63
N ALA A 415 21.10 12.98 -37.89
CA ALA A 415 20.12 12.65 -36.85
C ALA A 415 20.40 11.32 -36.13
N ILE A 416 21.20 10.42 -36.72
CA ILE A 416 21.55 9.13 -36.12
C ILE A 416 22.96 9.11 -35.51
N ASP A 417 23.69 10.23 -35.48
CA ASP A 417 25.10 10.28 -35.04
C ASP A 417 25.29 9.83 -33.59
N ALA A 418 24.35 10.23 -32.71
CA ALA A 418 24.29 9.68 -31.37
C ALA A 418 23.80 8.23 -31.44
N MET A 419 24.53 7.32 -30.82
CA MET A 419 24.14 5.92 -30.65
C MET A 419 23.78 5.74 -29.16
N PRO A 420 22.51 5.92 -28.76
CA PRO A 420 22.11 5.65 -27.38
C PRO A 420 22.52 4.22 -27.01
N ALA A 421 23.07 4.05 -25.81
CA ALA A 421 23.10 2.72 -25.21
C ALA A 421 21.65 2.23 -25.11
N GLY A 422 21.41 0.98 -25.47
CA GLY A 422 20.08 0.39 -25.41
C GLY A 422 19.74 0.03 -23.96
N THR A 423 18.98 -1.04 -23.79
CA THR A 423 18.46 -1.42 -22.47
C THR A 423 18.95 -2.75 -21.96
N ASN A 424 19.79 -3.43 -22.74
CA ASN A 424 20.45 -4.62 -22.28
C ASN A 424 21.43 -4.25 -21.16
N VAL A 425 21.80 -5.24 -20.37
CA VAL A 425 22.84 -5.14 -19.35
C VAL A 425 23.92 -6.10 -19.78
N ASP A 426 25.14 -5.60 -19.89
CA ASP A 426 26.29 -6.46 -20.13
C ASP A 426 26.69 -7.10 -18.80
N ILE A 427 26.71 -8.43 -18.77
CA ILE A 427 26.97 -9.20 -17.56
C ILE A 427 28.28 -9.95 -17.74
N GLU A 428 29.29 -9.53 -16.99
CA GLU A 428 30.60 -10.16 -16.99
C GLU A 428 30.78 -10.99 -15.71
N GLY A 429 31.23 -12.23 -15.79
CA GLY A 429 31.57 -13.06 -14.62
C GLY A 429 30.52 -14.10 -14.26
N SER A 430 30.80 -14.84 -13.18
CA SER A 430 29.94 -15.93 -12.69
C SER A 430 29.63 -15.76 -11.19
N GLY A 431 28.45 -16.24 -10.76
CA GLY A 431 28.00 -16.08 -9.36
C GLY A 431 26.91 -15.02 -9.19
N GLU A 432 26.31 -14.97 -8.00
CA GLU A 432 25.16 -14.10 -7.70
C GLU A 432 25.50 -12.78 -6.97
N ILE A 433 26.76 -12.35 -6.96
CA ILE A 433 27.18 -11.12 -6.26
C ILE A 433 27.56 -10.06 -7.28
N LEU A 434 26.84 -8.93 -7.25
CA LEU A 434 26.78 -7.96 -8.33
C LEU A 434 27.52 -6.67 -7.99
N LYS A 435 28.28 -6.16 -8.96
CA LYS A 435 28.92 -4.85 -8.95
C LYS A 435 28.70 -4.17 -10.29
N ILE A 436 28.14 -2.97 -10.29
CA ILE A 436 28.02 -2.15 -11.50
C ILE A 436 29.43 -1.58 -11.79
N ALA A 437 30.08 -2.09 -12.83
CA ALA A 437 31.43 -1.69 -13.22
C ALA A 437 31.43 -0.40 -14.06
N ALA A 438 30.43 -0.23 -14.94
CA ALA A 438 30.27 0.96 -15.76
C ALA A 438 28.80 1.36 -15.91
N GLU A 439 28.57 2.67 -16.01
CA GLU A 439 27.28 3.24 -16.39
C GLU A 439 27.21 3.40 -17.92
N PRO A 440 26.00 3.43 -18.52
CA PRO A 440 25.85 3.46 -19.96
C PRO A 440 26.53 4.67 -20.60
N VAL A 441 27.24 4.42 -21.69
CA VAL A 441 27.90 5.46 -22.48
C VAL A 441 27.24 5.52 -23.85
N THR A 442 26.77 6.71 -24.24
CA THR A 442 26.28 6.94 -25.60
C THR A 442 27.43 6.82 -26.60
N GLY A 443 27.31 5.95 -27.60
CA GLY A 443 28.23 5.83 -28.72
C GLY A 443 28.15 7.03 -29.67
N ILE A 444 29.12 7.15 -30.56
CA ILE A 444 29.19 8.20 -31.57
C ILE A 444 29.61 7.59 -32.91
N ARG A 445 28.75 7.78 -33.90
CA ARG A 445 29.06 7.63 -35.33
C ARG A 445 28.90 8.96 -36.05
N ASP A 446 29.55 9.10 -37.19
CA ASP A 446 29.42 10.25 -38.10
C ASP A 446 28.83 9.75 -39.42
N ALA A 447 27.54 10.03 -39.65
CA ALA A 447 26.82 9.62 -40.85
C ALA A 447 27.00 10.64 -41.99
N VAL A 448 27.83 10.29 -42.98
CA VAL A 448 28.20 11.20 -44.07
C VAL A 448 27.08 11.26 -45.13
N PRO A 449 26.46 12.43 -45.37
CA PRO A 449 25.38 12.55 -46.34
C PRO A 449 25.87 12.43 -47.80
N ALA A 450 25.09 11.72 -48.61
CA ALA A 450 25.22 11.66 -50.07
C ALA A 450 24.46 12.82 -50.75
N LYS A 451 24.79 13.09 -52.02
CA LYS A 451 24.14 14.17 -52.80
C LYS A 451 22.64 13.94 -53.04
N ASP A 452 22.19 12.70 -52.99
CA ASP A 452 20.79 12.29 -53.17
C ASP A 452 20.04 12.15 -51.84
N GLY A 453 20.65 12.56 -50.72
CA GLY A 453 20.03 12.58 -49.40
C GLY A 453 20.13 11.25 -48.63
N THR A 454 20.79 10.23 -49.18
CA THR A 454 21.08 8.96 -48.47
C THR A 454 22.37 9.07 -47.66
N ILE A 455 22.74 8.04 -46.91
CA ILE A 455 24.05 7.92 -46.23
C ILE A 455 25.07 7.33 -47.21
N ALA A 456 26.20 8.01 -47.38
CA ALA A 456 27.30 7.60 -48.25
C ALA A 456 28.39 6.80 -47.52
N ASP A 457 28.58 7.08 -46.23
CA ASP A 457 29.62 6.52 -45.38
C ASP A 457 29.22 6.68 -43.91
N VAL A 458 29.78 5.86 -43.02
CA VAL A 458 29.63 6.02 -41.56
C VAL A 458 30.97 5.79 -40.90
N ASN A 459 31.41 6.74 -40.08
CA ASN A 459 32.63 6.62 -39.30
C ASN A 459 32.32 6.45 -37.82
N PHE A 460 32.59 5.26 -37.28
CA PHE A 460 32.40 4.96 -35.86
C PHE A 460 33.60 5.46 -35.05
N THR A 461 33.35 6.34 -34.08
CA THR A 461 34.41 6.94 -33.24
C THR A 461 34.38 6.43 -31.81
N ARG A 462 33.20 6.02 -31.31
CA ARG A 462 33.00 5.43 -30.00
C ARG A 462 31.83 4.46 -30.05
N MET A 463 32.00 3.24 -29.57
CA MET A 463 30.89 2.31 -29.42
C MET A 463 30.03 2.70 -28.21
N PRO A 464 28.70 2.54 -28.30
CA PRO A 464 27.86 2.56 -27.11
C PRO A 464 28.21 1.37 -26.22
N SER A 465 27.99 1.54 -24.92
CA SER A 465 28.11 0.46 -23.93
C SER A 465 26.96 0.60 -22.94
N PRO A 466 26.26 -0.50 -22.59
CA PRO A 466 25.17 -0.51 -21.62
C PRO A 466 25.69 -0.40 -20.18
N TYR A 467 24.83 -0.68 -19.20
CA TYR A 467 25.32 -0.97 -17.85
C TYR A 467 26.18 -2.22 -17.91
N VAL A 468 27.41 -2.14 -17.40
CA VAL A 468 28.28 -3.31 -17.22
C VAL A 468 28.16 -3.77 -15.78
N VAL A 469 27.69 -5.00 -15.58
CA VAL A 469 27.52 -5.64 -14.29
C VAL A 469 28.49 -6.80 -14.17
N VAL A 470 29.44 -6.64 -13.25
CA VAL A 470 30.36 -7.70 -12.88
C VAL A 470 29.73 -8.59 -11.82
N ARG A 471 29.72 -9.89 -12.10
CA ARG A 471 29.32 -10.98 -11.22
C ARG A 471 30.53 -11.70 -10.62
N THR A 472 30.41 -12.03 -9.35
CA THR A 472 31.32 -12.95 -8.66
C THR A 472 30.53 -13.90 -7.75
N GLY A 473 31.22 -14.88 -7.18
CA GLY A 473 30.66 -15.72 -6.13
C GLY A 473 30.39 -17.16 -6.54
N TYR A 474 30.65 -17.54 -7.79
CA TYR A 474 30.57 -18.93 -8.20
C TYR A 474 31.67 -19.75 -7.49
N ARG A 475 31.24 -20.69 -6.64
CA ARG A 475 32.14 -21.60 -5.91
C ARG A 475 31.56 -23.01 -5.95
N PRO A 476 32.13 -23.94 -6.72
CA PRO A 476 31.62 -25.31 -6.78
C PRO A 476 31.44 -25.91 -5.37
N LYS A 477 30.25 -26.48 -5.11
CA LYS A 477 29.90 -27.14 -3.84
C LYS A 477 29.91 -26.25 -2.58
N GLN A 478 29.89 -24.93 -2.71
CA GLN A 478 29.65 -24.00 -1.59
C GLN A 478 28.31 -23.30 -1.77
N LEU A 479 27.50 -23.18 -0.71
CA LEU A 479 26.17 -22.57 -0.74
C LEU A 479 26.04 -21.53 0.36
N ALA A 480 25.42 -20.39 0.06
CA ALA A 480 25.00 -19.39 1.03
C ALA A 480 23.49 -19.49 1.27
N LEU A 481 23.12 -19.81 2.51
CA LEU A 481 21.74 -19.66 2.96
C LEU A 481 21.49 -18.18 3.28
N THR A 482 20.49 -17.61 2.63
CA THR A 482 20.08 -16.22 2.83
C THR A 482 18.64 -16.13 3.28
N PHE A 483 18.35 -15.16 4.15
CA PHE A 483 17.01 -14.93 4.72
C PHE A 483 16.61 -13.47 4.55
N ASP A 484 15.46 -13.23 3.92
CA ASP A 484 14.92 -11.89 3.71
C ASP A 484 13.74 -11.59 4.65
N ASP A 485 13.43 -10.30 4.76
CA ASP A 485 12.36 -9.66 5.53
C ASP A 485 12.56 -9.54 7.04
N GLY A 486 13.39 -10.36 7.66
CA GLY A 486 13.58 -10.38 9.11
C GLY A 486 14.12 -9.08 9.73
N PRO A 487 14.24 -9.04 11.06
CA PRO A 487 13.90 -10.10 12.01
C PRO A 487 12.43 -10.10 12.45
N ASP A 488 11.83 -11.28 12.58
CA ASP A 488 10.52 -11.50 13.23
C ASP A 488 10.71 -12.17 14.60
N PRO A 489 10.02 -11.71 15.66
CA PRO A 489 10.21 -12.22 17.02
C PRO A 489 9.71 -13.66 17.24
N GLU A 490 8.91 -14.22 16.35
CA GLU A 490 8.39 -15.59 16.41
C GLU A 490 9.22 -16.54 15.54
N TRP A 491 9.54 -16.16 14.30
CA TRP A 491 10.14 -17.06 13.31
C TRP A 491 11.68 -17.03 13.29
N THR A 492 12.29 -15.84 13.31
CA THR A 492 13.75 -15.69 13.27
C THR A 492 14.46 -16.45 14.40
N PRO A 493 13.99 -16.47 15.67
CA PRO A 493 14.63 -17.26 16.73
C PRO A 493 14.68 -18.76 16.43
N GLN A 494 13.61 -19.32 15.83
CA GLN A 494 13.52 -20.74 15.49
C GLN A 494 14.50 -21.09 14.36
N ILE A 495 14.64 -20.21 13.37
CA ILE A 495 15.62 -20.35 12.29
C ILE A 495 17.04 -20.31 12.85
N LEU A 496 17.36 -19.34 13.72
CA LEU A 496 18.66 -19.25 14.38
C LEU A 496 18.97 -20.49 15.23
N ASP A 497 17.98 -21.06 15.92
CA ASP A 497 18.16 -22.31 16.68
C ASP A 497 18.48 -23.50 15.75
N ILE A 498 17.81 -23.59 14.60
CA ILE A 498 18.11 -24.61 13.58
C ILE A 498 19.53 -24.41 13.03
N LEU A 499 19.87 -23.21 12.57
CA LEU A 499 21.19 -22.92 11.99
C LEU A 499 22.32 -23.21 12.98
N LYS A 500 22.12 -22.87 14.26
CA LYS A 500 23.05 -23.18 15.35
C LYS A 500 23.21 -24.69 15.56
N ARG A 501 22.10 -25.44 15.59
CA ARG A 501 22.12 -26.91 15.73
C ARG A 501 22.81 -27.57 14.54
N GLU A 502 22.55 -27.09 13.34
CA GLU A 502 23.13 -27.63 12.12
C GLU A 502 24.54 -27.10 11.84
N HIS A 503 25.09 -26.17 12.63
CA HIS A 503 26.36 -25.50 12.36
C HIS A 503 26.43 -24.90 10.94
N ALA A 504 25.33 -24.30 10.48
CA ALA A 504 25.24 -23.67 9.17
C ALA A 504 25.28 -22.14 9.32
N PRO A 505 26.33 -21.45 8.82
CA PRO A 505 26.31 -20.00 8.74
C PRO A 505 25.28 -19.54 7.70
N ALA A 506 24.79 -18.32 7.85
CA ALA A 506 23.76 -17.73 6.99
C ALA A 506 23.93 -16.22 6.91
N THR A 507 23.27 -15.60 5.93
CA THR A 507 23.24 -14.14 5.74
C THR A 507 21.79 -13.63 5.79
N PHE A 508 21.50 -12.66 6.64
CA PHE A 508 20.14 -12.11 6.81
C PHE A 508 20.05 -10.72 6.19
N PHE A 509 19.15 -10.50 5.24
CA PHE A 509 18.84 -9.17 4.70
C PHE A 509 17.66 -8.59 5.46
N VAL A 510 17.96 -7.65 6.36
CA VAL A 510 16.98 -7.19 7.35
C VAL A 510 16.24 -5.94 6.91
N ILE A 511 14.95 -5.90 7.23
CA ILE A 511 14.12 -4.70 7.13
C ILE A 511 14.30 -3.88 8.41
N GLY A 512 14.69 -2.61 8.25
CA GLY A 512 14.98 -1.72 9.38
C GLY A 512 13.78 -1.46 10.30
N GLU A 513 12.56 -1.40 9.78
CA GLU A 513 11.34 -1.28 10.59
C GLU A 513 11.15 -2.49 11.52
N ASN A 514 11.32 -3.71 10.99
CA ASN A 514 11.25 -4.95 11.78
C ASN A 514 12.37 -5.00 12.82
N ALA A 515 13.58 -4.57 12.45
CA ALA A 515 14.73 -4.53 13.34
C ALA A 515 14.58 -3.52 14.51
N LEU A 516 13.71 -2.50 14.40
CA LEU A 516 13.59 -1.42 15.39
C LEU A 516 13.27 -1.93 16.81
N THR A 517 12.44 -2.96 16.93
CA THR A 517 12.09 -3.57 18.23
C THR A 517 12.93 -4.79 18.59
N GLU A 518 13.76 -5.28 17.66
CA GLU A 518 14.41 -6.59 17.73
C GLU A 518 15.94 -6.50 17.90
N ARG A 519 16.41 -5.49 18.64
CA ARG A 519 17.84 -5.29 18.93
C ARG A 519 18.55 -6.57 19.38
N LEU A 520 17.95 -7.34 20.28
CA LEU A 520 18.54 -8.56 20.82
C LEU A 520 18.70 -9.66 19.76
N LEU A 521 17.84 -9.70 18.73
CA LEU A 521 17.96 -10.64 17.63
C LEU A 521 19.09 -10.26 16.69
N LEU A 522 19.25 -8.96 16.37
CA LEU A 522 20.41 -8.50 15.59
C LEU A 522 21.73 -8.79 16.31
N GLU A 523 21.82 -8.50 17.60
CA GLU A 523 22.99 -8.83 18.42
C GLU A 523 23.24 -10.35 18.47
N ARG A 524 22.17 -11.15 18.50
CA ARG A 524 22.23 -12.62 18.45
C ARG A 524 22.78 -13.13 17.12
N MET A 525 22.27 -12.66 15.99
CA MET A 525 22.76 -13.01 14.65
C MET A 525 24.27 -12.75 14.54
N VAL A 526 24.72 -11.56 14.96
CA VAL A 526 26.14 -11.19 14.93
C VAL A 526 26.97 -12.08 15.87
N ARG A 527 26.50 -12.34 17.09
CA ARG A 527 27.21 -13.18 18.06
C ARG A 527 27.32 -14.64 17.62
N GLU A 528 26.30 -15.17 16.94
CA GLU A 528 26.24 -16.57 16.48
C GLU A 528 26.97 -16.83 15.17
N GLY A 529 27.53 -15.78 14.55
CA GLY A 529 28.43 -15.92 13.40
C GLY A 529 27.79 -15.58 12.05
N HIS A 530 26.51 -15.21 12.02
CA HIS A 530 25.79 -14.88 10.80
C HIS A 530 26.17 -13.51 10.24
N GLU A 531 25.94 -13.30 8.94
CA GLU A 531 26.10 -12.02 8.28
C GLU A 531 24.77 -11.29 8.17
N ILE A 532 24.82 -9.96 8.08
CA ILE A 532 23.62 -9.14 7.97
C ILE A 532 23.84 -8.14 6.82
N GLY A 533 22.89 -8.10 5.91
CA GLY A 533 22.76 -7.13 4.84
C GLY A 533 21.54 -6.24 5.02
N SER A 534 21.48 -5.15 4.27
CA SER A 534 20.33 -4.26 4.23
C SER A 534 19.27 -4.80 3.26
N HIS A 535 18.01 -4.83 3.70
CA HIS A 535 16.83 -4.99 2.84
C HIS A 535 15.93 -3.75 2.88
N THR A 536 16.54 -2.56 3.07
CA THR A 536 15.87 -1.25 3.26
C THR A 536 15.15 -1.10 4.60
N TYR A 537 14.53 0.07 4.86
CA TYR A 537 13.87 0.34 6.14
C TYR A 537 12.39 -0.05 6.11
N THR A 538 11.65 0.33 5.07
CA THR A 538 10.20 0.07 4.90
C THR A 538 9.86 -0.91 3.78
N HIS A 539 10.87 -1.56 3.19
CA HIS A 539 10.71 -2.54 2.11
C HIS A 539 9.98 -2.03 0.83
N PRO A 540 10.24 -0.78 0.35
CA PRO A 540 9.58 -0.30 -0.86
C PRO A 540 10.18 -0.92 -2.13
N ASN A 541 9.37 -1.04 -3.18
CA ASN A 541 9.89 -1.31 -4.52
C ASN A 541 10.73 -0.11 -5.00
N LEU A 542 12.04 -0.33 -5.17
CA LEU A 542 13.00 0.74 -5.42
C LEU A 542 12.95 1.34 -6.83
N ALA A 543 12.40 0.62 -7.81
CA ALA A 543 12.15 1.15 -9.14
C ALA A 543 11.02 2.21 -9.14
N ASN A 544 10.15 2.19 -8.14
CA ASN A 544 8.98 3.08 -8.04
C ASN A 544 9.19 4.28 -7.10
N VAL A 545 10.39 4.44 -6.53
CA VAL A 545 10.67 5.51 -5.55
C VAL A 545 11.82 6.42 -5.99
N SER A 546 11.80 7.66 -5.50
CA SER A 546 12.87 8.63 -5.83
C SER A 546 14.23 8.23 -5.22
N GLN A 547 15.33 8.61 -5.86
CA GLN A 547 16.70 8.41 -5.33
C GLN A 547 16.88 8.96 -3.90
N ARG A 548 16.18 10.05 -3.55
CA ARG A 548 16.18 10.60 -2.18
C ARG A 548 15.54 9.63 -1.19
N GLN A 549 14.45 8.98 -1.56
CA GLN A 549 13.82 7.96 -0.74
C GLN A 549 14.75 6.75 -0.57
N VAL A 550 15.34 6.23 -1.66
CA VAL A 550 16.36 5.15 -1.59
C VAL A 550 17.49 5.50 -0.61
N LYS A 551 17.97 6.76 -0.66
CA LYS A 551 18.96 7.25 0.31
C LYS A 551 18.48 7.11 1.75
N TYR A 552 17.28 7.59 2.07
CA TYR A 552 16.76 7.55 3.43
C TYR A 552 16.47 6.12 3.91
N GLU A 553 15.98 5.26 3.04
CA GLU A 553 15.77 3.83 3.30
C GLU A 553 17.06 3.12 3.73
N LEU A 554 18.13 3.27 2.94
CA LEU A 554 19.43 2.65 3.23
C LEU A 554 20.11 3.30 4.44
N ASN A 555 20.03 4.63 4.57
CA ASN A 555 20.68 5.36 5.66
C ASN A 555 20.03 5.06 7.02
N THR A 556 18.69 4.98 7.08
CA THR A 556 17.98 4.71 8.34
C THR A 556 18.31 3.30 8.83
N THR A 557 18.30 2.33 7.92
CA THR A 557 18.67 0.93 8.21
C THR A 557 20.12 0.82 8.67
N GLN A 558 21.04 1.53 7.99
CA GLN A 558 22.46 1.59 8.37
C GLN A 558 22.63 2.18 9.79
N ARG A 559 22.00 3.32 10.08
CA ARG A 559 22.11 3.99 11.40
C ARG A 559 21.55 3.12 12.52
N LEU A 560 20.39 2.49 12.29
CA LEU A 560 19.79 1.56 13.25
C LEU A 560 20.76 0.41 13.55
N PHE A 561 21.32 -0.21 12.51
CA PHE A 561 22.24 -1.32 12.65
C PHE A 561 23.54 -0.92 13.36
N GLN A 562 24.12 0.23 13.02
CA GLN A 562 25.30 0.80 13.68
C GLN A 562 25.04 1.06 15.16
N ALA A 563 23.90 1.66 15.48
CA ALA A 563 23.49 1.96 16.85
C ALA A 563 23.33 0.68 17.69
N PHE A 564 22.76 -0.38 17.12
CA PHE A 564 22.46 -1.62 17.86
C PHE A 564 23.63 -2.58 17.96
N THR A 565 24.48 -2.68 16.93
CA THR A 565 25.52 -3.71 16.84
C THR A 565 26.95 -3.17 16.90
N GLY A 566 27.14 -1.86 16.71
CA GLY A 566 28.47 -1.26 16.58
C GLY A 566 29.19 -1.63 15.27
N ARG A 567 28.45 -2.11 14.27
CA ARG A 567 28.97 -2.48 12.94
C ARG A 567 28.17 -1.82 11.83
N SER A 568 28.74 -1.71 10.64
CA SER A 568 28.06 -1.21 9.44
C SER A 568 27.66 -2.35 8.52
N LEU A 569 26.59 -2.18 7.75
CA LEU A 569 26.17 -3.07 6.67
C LEU A 569 26.93 -2.71 5.38
N ARG A 570 27.42 -3.72 4.67
CA ARG A 570 28.02 -3.59 3.32
C ARG A 570 27.36 -4.48 2.28
N LEU A 571 26.51 -5.42 2.68
CA LEU A 571 25.71 -6.24 1.79
C LEU A 571 24.31 -5.63 1.64
N PHE A 572 23.73 -5.74 0.46
CA PHE A 572 22.41 -5.22 0.14
C PHE A 572 21.69 -6.18 -0.79
N ARG A 573 20.38 -6.33 -0.61
CA ARG A 573 19.49 -6.95 -1.57
C ARG A 573 18.30 -6.04 -1.76
N ALA A 574 17.95 -5.73 -3.00
CA ALA A 574 16.83 -4.84 -3.27
C ALA A 574 15.49 -5.57 -3.03
N PRO A 575 14.50 -4.95 -2.38
CA PRO A 575 13.14 -5.49 -2.33
C PRO A 575 12.60 -5.72 -3.74
N TYR A 576 11.90 -6.84 -3.96
CA TYR A 576 11.31 -7.30 -5.25
C TYR A 576 12.29 -7.59 -6.40
N PHE A 577 13.55 -7.15 -6.28
CA PHE A 577 14.59 -7.33 -7.28
C PHE A 577 15.73 -8.11 -6.64
N GLY A 578 15.68 -9.42 -6.84
CA GLY A 578 16.63 -10.36 -6.23
C GLY A 578 17.40 -11.18 -7.26
N ASP A 579 17.00 -11.20 -8.52
CA ASP A 579 17.62 -12.07 -9.51
C ASP A 579 19.06 -11.65 -9.80
N ALA A 580 19.95 -12.63 -9.95
CA ALA A 580 21.36 -12.40 -10.24
C ALA A 580 21.64 -12.03 -11.72
N GLU A 581 20.59 -11.94 -12.54
CA GLU A 581 20.62 -11.52 -13.94
C GLU A 581 19.62 -10.37 -14.16
N PRO A 582 19.91 -9.17 -13.62
CA PRO A 582 19.08 -8.02 -13.91
C PRO A 582 19.09 -7.72 -15.41
N SER A 583 17.95 -7.86 -16.06
CA SER A 583 17.84 -7.78 -17.52
C SER A 583 17.50 -6.38 -18.03
N THR A 584 17.19 -5.45 -17.13
CA THR A 584 16.78 -4.09 -17.48
C THR A 584 17.44 -3.03 -16.61
N ALA A 585 17.62 -1.83 -17.16
CA ALA A 585 18.16 -0.66 -16.45
C ALA A 585 17.42 -0.32 -15.15
N ASP A 586 16.10 -0.52 -15.09
CA ASP A 586 15.27 -0.22 -13.91
C ASP A 586 15.61 -1.12 -12.70
N GLU A 587 16.14 -2.32 -12.94
CA GLU A 587 16.62 -3.25 -11.91
C GLU A 587 18.05 -2.91 -11.44
N ILE A 588 18.85 -2.28 -12.30
CA ILE A 588 20.22 -1.87 -12.01
C ILE A 588 20.30 -0.60 -11.17
N VAL A 589 19.43 0.39 -11.43
CA VAL A 589 19.47 1.69 -10.74
C VAL A 589 19.45 1.56 -9.21
N PRO A 590 18.58 0.73 -8.58
CA PRO A 590 18.62 0.49 -7.14
C PRO A 590 19.96 -0.07 -6.65
N ALA A 591 20.55 -1.02 -7.39
CA ALA A 591 21.84 -1.61 -7.08
C ALA A 591 22.98 -0.57 -7.22
N LEU A 592 22.92 0.30 -8.23
CA LEU A 592 23.87 1.40 -8.42
C LEU A 592 23.80 2.43 -7.29
N GLU A 593 22.59 2.83 -6.89
CA GLU A 593 22.40 3.77 -5.77
C GLU A 593 22.93 3.17 -4.46
N ALA A 594 22.68 1.89 -4.21
CA ALA A 594 23.25 1.18 -3.07
C ALA A 594 24.79 1.12 -3.18
N GLN A 595 25.32 0.82 -4.36
CA GLN A 595 26.75 0.78 -4.64
C GLN A 595 27.43 2.13 -4.37
N GLN A 596 26.87 3.25 -4.85
CA GLN A 596 27.39 4.60 -4.58
C GLN A 596 27.45 4.94 -3.08
N ARG A 597 26.74 4.20 -2.22
CA ARG A 597 26.75 4.33 -0.76
C ARG A 597 27.67 3.30 -0.07
N GLY A 598 28.32 2.45 -0.84
CA GLY A 598 29.27 1.44 -0.39
C GLY A 598 28.66 0.04 -0.24
N TYR A 599 27.45 -0.22 -0.68
CA TYR A 599 26.91 -1.57 -0.64
C TYR A 599 27.39 -2.42 -1.82
N ILE A 600 27.33 -3.74 -1.65
CA ILE A 600 27.40 -4.73 -2.73
C ILE A 600 26.06 -5.43 -2.80
N SER A 601 25.53 -5.51 -4.01
CA SER A 601 24.25 -6.16 -4.27
C SER A 601 24.42 -7.67 -4.32
N VAL A 602 23.52 -8.38 -3.67
CA VAL A 602 23.51 -9.85 -3.61
C VAL A 602 22.22 -10.35 -4.24
N GLY A 603 22.36 -10.92 -5.44
CA GLY A 603 21.28 -11.57 -6.15
C GLY A 603 21.03 -13.00 -5.67
N LEU A 604 20.29 -13.74 -6.48
CA LEU A 604 19.94 -15.15 -6.28
C LEU A 604 19.53 -15.80 -7.60
N HIS A 605 19.66 -17.12 -7.68
CA HIS A 605 19.01 -17.94 -8.71
C HIS A 605 18.13 -19.07 -8.11
N VAL A 606 18.22 -19.30 -6.79
CA VAL A 606 17.46 -20.33 -6.10
C VAL A 606 16.44 -19.69 -5.15
N ASP A 607 15.21 -19.48 -5.66
CA ASP A 607 14.04 -19.08 -4.88
C ASP A 607 12.95 -20.19 -4.92
N PRO A 608 12.64 -20.84 -3.77
CA PRO A 608 11.57 -21.84 -3.70
C PRO A 608 10.15 -21.25 -3.60
N ASP A 609 10.00 -19.92 -3.59
CA ASP A 609 8.77 -19.18 -3.23
C ASP A 609 8.25 -19.52 -1.83
N ASP A 610 9.12 -19.73 -0.85
CA ASP A 610 8.68 -20.13 0.50
C ASP A 610 7.72 -19.10 1.12
N TRP A 611 7.90 -17.81 0.81
CA TRP A 611 7.00 -16.72 1.18
C TRP A 611 5.54 -16.94 0.74
N LYS A 612 5.29 -17.58 -0.43
CA LYS A 612 3.94 -17.94 -0.91
C LYS A 612 3.29 -19.09 -0.14
N ARG A 613 4.06 -19.80 0.70
CA ARG A 613 3.64 -20.98 1.48
C ARG A 613 3.13 -22.15 0.61
N PRO A 614 3.90 -22.62 -0.40
CA PRO A 614 3.47 -23.67 -1.33
C PRO A 614 3.40 -25.08 -0.69
N GLY A 615 3.84 -25.24 0.56
CA GLY A 615 3.95 -26.52 1.27
C GLY A 615 5.40 -26.91 1.51
N VAL A 616 5.68 -27.57 2.64
CA VAL A 616 7.05 -27.95 3.07
C VAL A 616 7.79 -28.75 1.99
N GLN A 617 7.13 -29.74 1.39
CA GLN A 617 7.77 -30.59 0.37
C GLN A 617 8.11 -29.80 -0.90
N ALA A 618 7.22 -28.90 -1.33
CA ALA A 618 7.47 -28.07 -2.50
C ALA A 618 8.66 -27.12 -2.30
N ILE A 619 8.81 -26.57 -1.08
CA ILE A 619 9.97 -25.73 -0.73
C ILE A 619 11.26 -26.54 -0.87
N ILE A 620 11.28 -27.74 -0.28
CA ILE A 620 12.44 -28.64 -0.35
C ILE A 620 12.78 -28.97 -1.80
N ASP A 621 11.80 -29.46 -2.58
CA ASP A 621 12.05 -29.95 -3.94
C ASP A 621 12.52 -28.83 -4.88
N ARG A 622 11.94 -27.63 -4.75
CA ARG A 622 12.35 -26.45 -5.54
C ARG A 622 13.75 -25.98 -5.16
N THR A 623 14.09 -25.94 -3.87
CA THR A 623 15.45 -25.57 -3.43
C THR A 623 16.48 -26.57 -3.96
N ILE A 624 16.23 -27.88 -3.84
CA ILE A 624 17.17 -28.89 -4.35
C ILE A 624 17.31 -28.79 -5.86
N ALA A 625 16.20 -28.72 -6.60
CA ALA A 625 16.22 -28.60 -8.06
C ALA A 625 16.95 -27.33 -8.54
N GLY A 626 16.76 -26.19 -7.87
CA GLY A 626 17.45 -24.94 -8.20
C GLY A 626 18.97 -25.04 -7.99
N VAL A 627 19.41 -25.68 -6.91
CA VAL A 627 20.85 -25.91 -6.66
C VAL A 627 21.45 -26.89 -7.66
N GLU A 628 20.72 -27.96 -8.04
CA GLU A 628 21.18 -28.95 -9.02
C GLU A 628 21.24 -28.42 -10.45
N ALA A 629 20.35 -27.48 -10.79
CA ALA A 629 20.37 -26.80 -12.09
C ALA A 629 21.55 -25.82 -12.25
N GLY A 630 22.25 -25.50 -11.16
CA GLY A 630 23.35 -24.54 -11.15
C GLY A 630 24.59 -24.99 -11.94
N ASN A 631 25.15 -24.10 -12.74
CA ASN A 631 26.37 -24.28 -13.53
C ASN A 631 27.21 -22.97 -13.53
N PRO A 632 28.40 -22.90 -14.15
CA PRO A 632 29.21 -21.68 -14.17
C PRO A 632 28.51 -20.45 -14.78
N GLU A 633 27.66 -20.64 -15.78
CA GLU A 633 26.92 -19.55 -16.46
C GLU A 633 25.72 -19.09 -15.62
N ARG A 634 25.01 -20.04 -14.99
CA ARG A 634 23.91 -19.79 -14.05
C ARG A 634 24.18 -20.44 -12.71
N SER A 635 24.84 -19.73 -11.81
CA SER A 635 25.23 -20.26 -10.50
C SER A 635 24.02 -20.56 -9.62
N GLY A 636 24.10 -21.62 -8.81
CA GLY A 636 23.09 -21.97 -7.80
C GLY A 636 23.64 -21.84 -6.38
N ASN A 637 24.50 -20.84 -6.13
CA ASN A 637 25.28 -20.73 -4.91
C ASN A 637 24.55 -19.98 -3.79
N VAL A 638 23.57 -19.13 -4.10
CA VAL A 638 22.80 -18.32 -3.14
C VAL A 638 21.36 -18.80 -3.09
N ILE A 639 20.96 -19.33 -1.94
CA ILE A 639 19.59 -19.81 -1.67
C ILE A 639 18.84 -18.72 -0.90
N LEU A 640 17.70 -18.28 -1.43
CA LEU A 640 16.78 -17.37 -0.73
C LEU A 640 15.71 -18.16 0.03
N LEU A 641 15.50 -17.77 1.29
CA LEU A 641 14.35 -18.13 2.13
C LEU A 641 13.88 -16.88 2.88
N HIS A 642 12.75 -16.93 3.57
CA HIS A 642 12.23 -15.77 4.32
C HIS A 642 12.08 -16.09 5.81
N ASP A 643 12.52 -15.17 6.68
CA ASP A 643 12.37 -15.27 8.13
C ASP A 643 11.31 -14.31 8.73
N ALA A 644 10.63 -13.52 7.89
CA ALA A 644 9.45 -12.74 8.26
C ALA A 644 8.38 -12.73 7.14
N GLY A 645 7.57 -11.66 7.00
CA GLY A 645 6.55 -11.58 5.95
C GLY A 645 5.33 -12.49 6.19
N GLY A 646 4.92 -12.65 7.46
CA GLY A 646 3.80 -13.50 7.88
C GLY A 646 4.23 -14.89 8.37
N ASN A 647 3.32 -15.87 8.34
CA ASN A 647 3.59 -17.20 8.91
C ASN A 647 4.67 -17.98 8.12
N ARG A 648 5.81 -18.25 8.77
CA ARG A 648 6.97 -18.99 8.22
C ARG A 648 7.10 -20.45 8.69
N ALA A 649 6.04 -21.06 9.24
CA ALA A 649 6.12 -22.43 9.77
C ALA A 649 6.60 -23.46 8.74
N GLN A 650 6.26 -23.28 7.46
CA GLN A 650 6.71 -24.19 6.39
C GLN A 650 8.22 -24.05 6.12
N THR A 651 8.74 -22.82 6.10
CA THR A 651 10.18 -22.53 5.95
C THR A 651 10.97 -23.13 7.10
N VAL A 652 10.51 -22.92 8.34
CA VAL A 652 11.12 -23.49 9.56
C VAL A 652 11.17 -25.02 9.50
N ALA A 653 10.10 -25.67 9.03
CA ALA A 653 10.04 -27.12 8.90
C ALA A 653 10.91 -27.68 7.77
N ALA A 654 11.05 -26.95 6.66
CA ALA A 654 11.84 -27.35 5.49
C ALA A 654 13.36 -27.21 5.71
N LEU A 655 13.78 -26.13 6.38
CA LEU A 655 15.18 -25.75 6.54
C LEU A 655 16.13 -26.88 7.01
N PRO A 656 15.84 -27.65 8.08
CA PRO A 656 16.77 -28.71 8.50
C PRO A 656 16.93 -29.81 7.45
N ILE A 657 15.86 -30.15 6.73
CA ILE A 657 15.87 -31.18 5.69
C ILE A 657 16.66 -30.70 4.47
N ILE A 658 16.53 -29.41 4.09
CA ILE A 658 17.32 -28.79 3.04
C ILE A 658 18.82 -28.89 3.36
N ILE A 659 19.20 -28.50 4.58
CA ILE A 659 20.59 -28.53 5.04
C ILE A 659 21.15 -29.96 5.00
N GLU A 660 20.40 -30.93 5.52
CA GLU A 660 20.79 -32.34 5.55
C GLU A 660 20.98 -32.90 4.13
N ARG A 661 20.01 -32.71 3.23
CA ARG A 661 20.05 -33.24 1.86
C ARG A 661 21.21 -32.64 1.07
N LEU A 662 21.38 -31.32 1.10
CA LEU A 662 22.47 -30.66 0.37
C LEU A 662 23.86 -31.08 0.89
N ARG A 663 24.01 -31.30 2.20
CA ARG A 663 25.24 -31.88 2.75
C ARG A 663 25.47 -33.32 2.28
N ALA A 664 24.43 -34.14 2.24
CA ALA A 664 24.51 -35.51 1.72
C ALA A 664 24.94 -35.52 0.23
N MET A 665 24.62 -34.46 -0.52
CA MET A 665 25.05 -34.23 -1.90
C MET A 665 26.45 -33.57 -2.03
N GLY A 666 27.15 -33.41 -0.91
CA GLY A 666 28.52 -32.90 -0.84
C GLY A 666 28.66 -31.37 -0.81
N TYR A 667 27.58 -30.62 -0.58
CA TYR A 667 27.65 -29.15 -0.46
C TYR A 667 28.05 -28.71 0.95
N SER A 668 28.71 -27.56 1.03
CA SER A 668 29.11 -26.88 2.27
C SER A 668 28.41 -25.52 2.39
N PHE A 669 28.06 -25.12 3.61
CA PHE A 669 27.37 -23.83 3.85
C PHE A 669 28.34 -22.76 4.31
N VAL A 670 28.33 -21.61 3.63
CA VAL A 670 29.21 -20.46 3.87
C VAL A 670 28.40 -19.15 3.85
N PRO A 671 28.84 -18.07 4.52
CA PRO A 671 28.25 -16.75 4.32
C PRO A 671 28.50 -16.19 2.91
N VAL A 672 27.69 -15.20 2.50
CA VAL A 672 27.81 -14.56 1.18
C VAL A 672 29.20 -13.94 0.98
N SER A 673 29.79 -13.34 2.02
CA SER A 673 31.14 -12.75 1.91
C SER A 673 32.20 -13.76 1.47
N THR A 674 32.07 -15.03 1.88
CA THR A 674 33.05 -16.09 1.54
C THR A 674 32.98 -16.44 0.07
N LEU A 675 31.78 -16.45 -0.52
CA LEU A 675 31.62 -16.63 -1.97
C LEU A 675 32.34 -15.50 -2.74
N ALA A 676 32.20 -14.25 -2.28
CA ALA A 676 32.88 -13.08 -2.85
C ALA A 676 34.40 -13.00 -2.55
N GLY A 677 34.99 -13.96 -1.82
CA GLY A 677 36.39 -13.86 -1.38
C GLY A 677 36.65 -12.75 -0.35
N LEU A 678 35.61 -12.24 0.30
CA LEU A 678 35.66 -11.19 1.31
C LEU A 678 35.66 -11.79 2.72
N SER A 679 36.27 -11.07 3.67
CA SER A 679 36.13 -11.44 5.08
C SER A 679 34.80 -10.93 5.65
N ARG A 680 34.27 -11.61 6.67
CA ARG A 680 33.10 -11.15 7.43
C ARG A 680 33.26 -9.73 7.99
N ASN A 681 34.48 -9.33 8.37
CA ASN A 681 34.76 -7.96 8.83
C ASN A 681 34.75 -6.94 7.69
N ALA A 682 35.01 -7.34 6.44
CA ALA A 682 34.82 -6.48 5.28
C ALA A 682 33.33 -6.30 4.96
N ALA A 683 32.52 -7.37 5.10
CA ALA A 683 31.06 -7.32 4.92
C ALA A 683 30.33 -6.57 6.06
N MET A 684 30.85 -6.63 7.29
CA MET A 684 30.31 -5.95 8.47
C MET A 684 31.39 -5.24 9.30
N PRO A 685 32.00 -4.15 8.80
CA PRO A 685 33.11 -3.48 9.48
C PRO A 685 32.67 -2.83 10.79
N VAL A 686 33.59 -2.77 11.76
CA VAL A 686 33.38 -2.05 13.02
C VAL A 686 33.31 -0.55 12.74
N ILE A 687 32.35 0.14 13.35
CA ILE A 687 32.16 1.58 13.13
C ILE A 687 33.37 2.42 13.56
N SER A 688 33.61 3.50 12.81
CA SER A 688 34.67 4.48 13.07
C SER A 688 34.43 5.25 14.38
N SER A 689 35.47 5.89 14.93
CA SER A 689 35.35 6.68 16.18
C SER A 689 34.34 7.84 16.07
N SER A 690 34.24 8.49 14.90
CA SER A 690 33.24 9.53 14.65
C SER A 690 31.82 8.95 14.57
N ASP A 691 31.66 7.78 13.94
CA ASP A 691 30.36 7.11 13.85
C ASP A 691 29.91 6.54 15.20
N ARG A 692 30.84 6.20 16.12
CA ARG A 692 30.48 5.76 17.48
C ARG A 692 29.70 6.83 18.24
N VAL A 693 30.07 8.11 18.09
CA VAL A 693 29.37 9.21 18.77
C VAL A 693 27.95 9.36 18.22
N ALA A 694 27.79 9.30 16.90
CA ALA A 694 26.48 9.32 16.25
C ALA A 694 25.64 8.10 16.65
N ALA A 695 26.23 6.90 16.60
CA ALA A 695 25.59 5.64 16.96
C ALA A 695 25.08 5.62 18.41
N VAL A 696 25.77 6.27 19.36
CA VAL A 696 25.28 6.39 20.76
C VAL A 696 24.05 7.30 20.85
N ALA A 697 24.04 8.42 20.14
CA ALA A 697 22.88 9.31 20.09
C ALA A 697 21.69 8.62 19.40
N ASP A 698 21.94 7.94 18.29
CA ASP A 698 20.97 7.13 17.56
C ASP A 698 20.46 5.97 18.40
N LEU A 699 21.31 5.32 19.18
CA LEU A 699 20.90 4.22 20.06
C LEU A 699 19.86 4.68 21.07
N ALA A 700 20.06 5.83 21.71
CA ALA A 700 19.08 6.38 22.65
C ALA A 700 17.75 6.68 21.94
N LEU A 701 17.81 7.23 20.73
CA LEU A 701 16.65 7.60 19.95
C LEU A 701 15.87 6.39 19.43
N PHE A 702 16.53 5.45 18.75
CA PHE A 702 15.90 4.22 18.24
C PHE A 702 15.39 3.34 19.38
N SER A 703 16.11 3.27 20.51
CA SER A 703 15.61 2.55 21.70
C SER A 703 14.37 3.24 22.29
N ALA A 704 14.32 4.57 22.30
CA ALA A 704 13.12 5.30 22.73
C ALA A 704 11.94 5.09 21.77
N LEU A 705 12.18 5.14 20.46
CA LEU A 705 11.16 4.89 19.43
C LEU A 705 10.63 3.45 19.52
N GLY A 706 11.50 2.45 19.55
CA GLY A 706 11.10 1.04 19.73
C GLY A 706 10.36 0.83 21.06
N GLY A 707 10.82 1.46 22.14
CA GLY A 707 10.14 1.45 23.44
C GLY A 707 8.74 2.08 23.39
N ILE A 708 8.55 3.17 22.64
CA ILE A 708 7.23 3.78 22.42
C ILE A 708 6.32 2.83 21.64
N VAL A 709 6.81 2.20 20.57
CA VAL A 709 6.03 1.23 19.78
C VAL A 709 5.57 0.07 20.65
N VAL A 710 6.48 -0.54 21.43
CA VAL A 710 6.16 -1.61 22.38
C VAL A 710 5.17 -1.13 23.44
N ALA A 711 5.39 0.06 24.03
CA ALA A 711 4.49 0.62 25.03
C ALA A 711 3.09 0.86 24.48
N LEU A 712 2.96 1.41 23.27
CA LEU A 712 1.67 1.62 22.62
C LEU A 712 0.95 0.30 22.37
N ARG A 713 1.65 -0.75 21.89
CA ARG A 713 1.09 -2.09 21.72
C ARG A 713 0.52 -2.64 23.02
N TRP A 714 1.26 -2.54 24.12
CA TRP A 714 0.78 -2.97 25.45
C TRP A 714 -0.37 -2.11 25.98
N ILE A 715 -0.26 -0.79 25.88
CA ILE A 715 -1.33 0.14 26.30
C ILE A 715 -2.62 -0.20 25.55
N PHE A 716 -2.55 -0.45 24.25
CA PHE A 716 -3.72 -0.79 23.44
C PHE A 716 -4.27 -2.17 23.81
N GLY A 717 -3.42 -3.19 23.90
CA GLY A 717 -3.83 -4.53 24.32
C GLY A 717 -4.52 -4.53 25.69
N ILE A 718 -3.96 -3.80 26.66
CA ILE A 718 -4.53 -3.64 28.01
C ILE A 718 -5.84 -2.86 27.95
N ALA A 719 -5.88 -1.72 27.25
CA ALA A 719 -7.07 -0.87 27.15
C ALA A 719 -8.25 -1.60 26.49
N ILE A 720 -7.99 -2.34 25.41
CA ILE A 720 -8.97 -3.16 24.71
C ILE A 720 -9.48 -4.26 25.64
N THR A 721 -8.57 -5.01 26.28
CA THR A 721 -8.92 -6.12 27.18
C THR A 721 -9.77 -5.64 28.35
N ILE A 722 -9.34 -4.57 29.03
CA ILE A 722 -10.07 -3.96 30.14
C ILE A 722 -11.44 -3.41 29.68
N GLY A 723 -11.50 -2.83 28.48
CA GLY A 723 -12.75 -2.35 27.88
C GLY A 723 -13.75 -3.48 27.62
N ILE A 724 -13.30 -4.59 27.04
CA ILE A 724 -14.13 -5.79 26.79
C ILE A 724 -14.63 -6.38 28.11
N ILE A 725 -13.73 -6.56 29.09
CA ILE A 725 -14.09 -7.08 30.42
C ILE A 725 -15.14 -6.19 31.08
N ARG A 726 -14.98 -4.85 31.05
CA ARG A 726 -15.98 -3.92 31.58
C ARG A 726 -17.33 -4.08 30.88
N ALA A 727 -17.34 -4.08 29.55
CA ALA A 727 -18.59 -4.15 28.78
C ALA A 727 -19.37 -5.44 29.10
N LEU A 728 -18.67 -6.59 29.14
CA LEU A 728 -19.26 -7.88 29.50
C LEU A 728 -19.71 -7.91 30.98
N ALA A 729 -18.89 -7.40 31.91
CA ALA A 729 -19.22 -7.38 33.33
C ALA A 729 -20.43 -6.48 33.64
N LEU A 730 -20.48 -5.26 33.10
CA LEU A 730 -21.61 -4.35 33.28
C LEU A 730 -22.89 -4.94 32.67
N SER A 731 -22.80 -5.52 31.47
CA SER A 731 -23.94 -6.16 30.81
C SER A 731 -24.46 -7.36 31.61
N ALA A 732 -23.57 -8.22 32.10
CA ALA A 732 -23.93 -9.37 32.94
C ALA A 732 -24.58 -8.92 34.26
N LEU A 733 -23.99 -7.96 34.96
CA LEU A 733 -24.54 -7.40 36.20
C LEU A 733 -25.90 -6.75 35.98
N ALA A 734 -26.08 -6.00 34.89
CA ALA A 734 -27.34 -5.38 34.54
C ALA A 734 -28.43 -6.43 34.23
N LEU A 735 -28.09 -7.51 33.51
CA LEU A 735 -29.01 -8.62 33.24
C LEU A 735 -29.39 -9.39 34.52
N ILE A 736 -28.43 -9.66 35.40
CA ILE A 736 -28.69 -10.29 36.71
C ILE A 736 -29.63 -9.41 37.54
N GLN A 737 -29.35 -8.11 37.58
CA GLN A 737 -30.18 -7.14 38.29
C GLN A 737 -31.59 -7.07 37.71
N ALA A 738 -31.74 -7.03 36.38
CA ALA A 738 -33.05 -7.03 35.72
C ALA A 738 -33.87 -8.29 35.97
N ARG A 739 -33.24 -9.47 35.95
CA ARG A 739 -33.90 -10.75 36.31
C ARG A 739 -34.39 -10.74 37.75
N ARG A 740 -33.67 -10.08 38.66
CA ARG A 740 -34.05 -9.96 40.06
C ARG A 740 -35.18 -8.96 40.25
N GLU A 741 -35.15 -7.83 39.54
CA GLU A 741 -36.22 -6.82 39.58
C GLU A 741 -37.57 -7.38 39.16
N LEU A 742 -37.62 -8.34 38.24
CA LEU A 742 -38.84 -9.08 37.91
C LEU A 742 -39.42 -9.86 39.10
N LYS A 743 -38.59 -10.18 40.10
CA LYS A 743 -38.96 -10.87 41.34
C LYS A 743 -38.99 -9.94 42.55
N THR A 744 -38.60 -8.68 42.41
CA THR A 744 -38.54 -7.73 43.52
C THR A 744 -39.95 -7.24 43.83
N VAL A 745 -40.41 -7.49 45.06
CA VAL A 745 -41.59 -6.83 45.61
C VAL A 745 -41.17 -5.42 46.01
N PHE A 746 -41.70 -4.42 45.31
CA PHE A 746 -41.45 -3.03 45.67
C PHE A 746 -42.21 -2.66 46.94
N PRO A 747 -41.66 -1.78 47.80
CA PRO A 747 -42.43 -1.23 48.92
C PRO A 747 -43.72 -0.58 48.44
N ALA A 748 -44.77 -0.65 49.26
CA ALA A 748 -46.04 0.00 48.96
C ALA A 748 -45.85 1.52 48.93
N ILE A 749 -46.64 2.20 48.09
CA ILE A 749 -46.69 3.66 48.11
C ILE A 749 -47.51 4.06 49.35
N ASP A 750 -46.95 4.95 50.16
CA ASP A 750 -47.56 5.49 51.37
C ASP A 750 -48.05 6.93 51.08
N PRO A 751 -49.37 7.15 50.91
CA PRO A 751 -49.91 8.47 50.59
C PRO A 751 -49.70 9.51 51.70
N SER A 752 -49.48 9.06 52.95
CA SER A 752 -49.22 9.94 54.08
C SER A 752 -47.79 10.50 54.09
N ARG A 753 -46.91 9.97 53.24
CA ARG A 753 -45.53 10.43 53.13
C ARG A 753 -45.50 11.86 52.61
N PHE A 754 -44.82 12.73 53.35
CA PHE A 754 -44.65 14.13 52.98
C PHE A 754 -43.27 14.41 52.38
N VAL A 755 -43.23 14.90 51.14
CA VAL A 755 -42.02 15.09 50.33
C VAL A 755 -41.86 16.56 49.95
N THR A 756 -40.67 17.12 50.19
CA THR A 756 -40.31 18.46 49.70
C THR A 756 -39.63 18.35 48.34
N VAL A 757 -40.16 19.01 47.31
CA VAL A 757 -39.53 19.13 45.99
C VAL A 757 -38.92 20.52 45.85
N MET A 758 -37.61 20.59 45.68
CA MET A 758 -36.88 21.83 45.48
C MET A 758 -36.50 21.98 44.01
N ILE A 759 -36.85 23.11 43.40
CA ILE A 759 -36.58 23.41 42.00
C ILE A 759 -35.69 24.65 41.93
N PRO A 760 -34.35 24.52 41.88
CA PRO A 760 -33.47 25.64 41.66
C PRO A 760 -33.62 26.15 40.22
N ALA A 761 -33.82 27.46 40.06
CA ALA A 761 -34.04 28.11 38.80
C ALA A 761 -33.09 29.31 38.64
N PHE A 762 -32.48 29.45 37.46
CA PHE A 762 -31.76 30.65 37.08
C PHE A 762 -31.94 30.91 35.59
N ASN A 763 -32.76 31.89 35.28
CA ASN A 763 -33.21 32.24 33.94
C ASN A 763 -33.90 31.07 33.21
N GLU A 764 -34.97 30.53 33.80
CA GLU A 764 -35.69 29.34 33.34
C GLU A 764 -37.17 29.64 32.97
N GLU A 765 -37.48 30.89 32.59
CA GLU A 765 -38.83 31.38 32.26
C GLU A 765 -39.59 30.46 31.29
N ARG A 766 -38.89 29.84 30.33
CA ARG A 766 -39.50 28.99 29.28
C ARG A 766 -39.93 27.60 29.75
N VAL A 767 -39.41 27.11 30.87
CA VAL A 767 -39.56 25.70 31.29
C VAL A 767 -40.12 25.53 32.70
N ILE A 768 -39.93 26.52 33.58
CA ILE A 768 -40.21 26.39 35.01
C ILE A 768 -41.67 26.08 35.32
N VAL A 769 -42.63 26.73 34.63
CA VAL A 769 -44.07 26.53 34.87
C VAL A 769 -44.47 25.08 34.60
N ARG A 770 -43.98 24.48 33.50
CA ARG A 770 -44.27 23.08 33.18
C ARG A 770 -43.64 22.13 34.19
N ALA A 771 -42.41 22.41 34.64
CA ALA A 771 -41.75 21.58 35.66
C ALA A 771 -42.54 21.56 36.97
N VAL A 772 -43.01 22.72 37.45
CA VAL A 772 -43.86 22.82 38.66
C VAL A 772 -45.19 22.08 38.43
N GLN A 773 -45.87 22.27 37.30
CA GLN A 773 -47.11 21.55 36.97
C GLN A 773 -46.91 20.02 36.97
N GLY A 774 -45.81 19.54 36.39
CA GLY A 774 -45.48 18.11 36.36
C GLY A 774 -45.28 17.52 37.75
N VAL A 775 -44.68 18.29 38.68
CA VAL A 775 -44.55 17.92 40.08
C VAL A 775 -45.90 17.91 40.80
N LEU A 776 -46.73 18.95 40.60
CA LEU A 776 -48.05 19.06 41.23
C LEU A 776 -49.04 17.98 40.77
N ALA A 777 -48.79 17.36 39.61
CA ALA A 777 -49.57 16.23 39.10
C ALA A 777 -49.30 14.91 39.86
N SER A 778 -48.29 14.84 40.73
CA SER A 778 -48.04 13.69 41.60
C SER A 778 -49.02 13.67 42.79
N ALA A 779 -50.16 12.99 42.63
CA ALA A 779 -51.22 12.93 43.65
C ALA A 779 -51.09 11.79 44.67
N GLU A 780 -50.19 10.82 44.44
CA GLU A 780 -50.09 9.60 45.26
C GLU A 780 -49.31 9.76 46.57
N VAL A 781 -48.71 10.93 46.80
CA VAL A 781 -48.00 11.29 48.04
C VAL A 781 -48.22 12.77 48.33
N ALA A 782 -48.20 13.16 49.60
CA ALA A 782 -48.29 14.57 49.97
C ALA A 782 -46.98 15.30 49.62
N ILE A 783 -47.09 16.44 48.94
CA ILE A 783 -45.92 17.20 48.46
C ILE A 783 -46.01 18.68 48.83
N GLU A 784 -44.84 19.30 48.95
CA GLU A 784 -44.66 20.74 48.82
C GLU A 784 -43.59 21.03 47.77
N VAL A 785 -43.70 22.17 47.10
CA VAL A 785 -42.76 22.60 46.05
C VAL A 785 -42.12 23.92 46.48
N ILE A 786 -40.80 23.95 46.53
CA ILE A 786 -40.01 25.15 46.79
C ILE A 786 -39.27 25.51 45.51
N VAL A 787 -39.75 26.52 44.79
CA VAL A 787 -39.07 27.08 43.63
C VAL A 787 -38.07 28.11 44.13
N ILE A 788 -36.79 27.93 43.80
CA ILE A 788 -35.70 28.75 44.31
C ILE A 788 -35.07 29.50 43.14
N ASP A 789 -35.48 30.74 42.93
CA ASP A 789 -34.91 31.62 41.92
C ASP A 789 -33.57 32.20 42.41
N ASP A 790 -32.46 31.71 41.86
CA ASP A 790 -31.08 32.11 42.15
C ASP A 790 -30.69 33.40 41.39
N GLY A 791 -31.52 34.43 41.52
CA GLY A 791 -31.28 35.77 40.97
C GLY A 791 -31.44 35.87 39.46
N SER A 792 -32.49 35.27 38.90
CA SER A 792 -32.81 35.37 37.46
C SER A 792 -32.91 36.81 36.98
N SER A 793 -32.41 37.03 35.77
CA SER A 793 -32.51 38.27 35.00
C SER A 793 -33.67 38.29 33.99
N ASP A 794 -34.35 37.16 33.79
CA ASP A 794 -35.54 37.02 32.95
C ASP A 794 -36.84 36.96 33.79
N GLY A 795 -37.97 36.62 33.17
CA GLY A 795 -39.27 36.57 33.84
C GLY A 795 -39.51 35.38 34.79
N THR A 796 -38.49 34.60 35.18
CA THR A 796 -38.65 33.35 35.94
C THR A 796 -39.50 33.49 37.21
N SER A 797 -39.13 34.37 38.15
CA SER A 797 -39.93 34.60 39.37
C SER A 797 -41.36 35.04 39.06
N ARG A 798 -41.54 35.93 38.07
CA ARG A 798 -42.84 36.48 37.68
C ARG A 798 -43.79 35.40 37.17
N VAL A 799 -43.34 34.54 36.25
CA VAL A 799 -44.20 33.48 35.69
C VAL A 799 -44.55 32.42 36.72
N VAL A 800 -43.69 32.18 37.72
CA VAL A 800 -43.99 31.27 38.83
C VAL A 800 -45.02 31.89 39.78
N SER A 801 -44.85 33.16 40.16
CA SER A 801 -45.80 33.85 41.02
C SER A 801 -47.19 33.97 40.36
N GLU A 802 -47.25 34.29 39.07
CA GLU A 802 -48.52 34.41 38.33
C GLU A 802 -49.22 33.06 38.18
N ALA A 803 -48.49 31.97 37.91
CA ALA A 803 -49.09 30.67 37.62
C ALA A 803 -49.53 29.89 38.87
N PHE A 804 -48.95 30.17 40.04
CA PHE A 804 -49.15 29.37 41.27
C PHE A 804 -49.47 30.22 42.51
N ALA A 805 -49.95 31.45 42.34
CA ALA A 805 -50.33 32.33 43.47
C ALA A 805 -51.33 31.68 44.44
N ASP A 806 -52.27 30.89 43.90
CA ASP A 806 -53.38 30.28 44.65
C ASP A 806 -53.12 28.81 45.04
N ASP A 807 -51.92 28.26 44.82
CA ASP A 807 -51.57 26.88 45.23
C ASP A 807 -50.67 26.90 46.47
N ASP A 808 -51.27 26.65 47.64
CA ASP A 808 -50.59 26.64 48.95
C ASP A 808 -49.44 25.62 49.04
N ARG A 809 -49.33 24.68 48.09
CA ARG A 809 -48.22 23.72 48.03
C ARG A 809 -46.96 24.35 47.43
N VAL A 810 -47.05 25.46 46.69
CA VAL A 810 -45.92 26.09 45.99
C VAL A 810 -45.40 27.30 46.74
N ARG A 811 -44.09 27.35 46.98
CA ARG A 811 -43.38 28.48 47.62
C ARG A 811 -42.28 28.98 46.69
N LEU A 812 -42.31 30.26 46.36
CA LEU A 812 -41.25 30.93 45.61
C LEU A 812 -40.27 31.61 46.58
N LEU A 813 -38.98 31.33 46.40
CA LEU A 813 -37.87 31.97 47.09
C LEU A 813 -36.97 32.66 46.06
N THR A 814 -36.86 33.99 46.11
CA THR A 814 -35.97 34.77 45.26
C THR A 814 -34.70 35.15 46.02
N LEU A 815 -33.54 34.85 45.45
CA LEU A 815 -32.22 35.07 46.04
C LEU A 815 -31.35 35.96 45.14
N GLU A 816 -30.25 36.47 45.69
CA GLU A 816 -29.14 36.97 44.88
C GLU A 816 -28.33 35.79 44.32
N ASN A 817 -27.92 35.89 43.05
CA ASN A 817 -27.21 34.81 42.36
C ASN A 817 -25.96 34.38 43.13
N GLY A 818 -25.93 33.13 43.57
CA GLY A 818 -24.79 32.52 44.24
C GLY A 818 -24.54 31.07 43.88
N GLY A 819 -25.23 30.55 42.87
CA GLY A 819 -25.05 29.21 42.34
C GLY A 819 -26.03 28.19 42.90
N LYS A 820 -26.21 27.11 42.13
CA LYS A 820 -27.20 26.04 42.41
C LYS A 820 -27.06 25.41 43.80
N ALA A 821 -25.84 25.11 44.25
CA ALA A 821 -25.61 24.51 45.57
C ALA A 821 -26.08 25.44 46.72
N ARG A 822 -25.78 26.75 46.62
CA ARG A 822 -26.24 27.76 47.59
C ARG A 822 -27.76 27.88 47.59
N ALA A 823 -28.37 27.93 46.40
CA ALA A 823 -29.82 27.96 46.24
C ALA A 823 -30.48 26.74 46.90
N LEU A 824 -30.00 25.53 46.59
CA LEU A 824 -30.51 24.28 47.18
C LEU A 824 -30.34 24.25 48.71
N ASN A 825 -29.19 24.70 49.23
CA ASN A 825 -28.97 24.78 50.69
C ASN A 825 -29.94 25.72 51.39
N ARG A 826 -30.27 26.87 50.79
CA ARG A 826 -31.28 27.77 51.34
C ARG A 826 -32.69 27.17 51.26
N GLY A 827 -32.97 26.39 50.22
CA GLY A 827 -34.17 25.56 50.13
C GLY A 827 -34.29 24.52 51.24
N LEU A 828 -33.19 23.84 51.59
CA LEU A 828 -33.16 22.80 52.64
C LEU A 828 -33.51 23.33 54.04
N GLU A 829 -33.27 24.61 54.30
CA GLU A 829 -33.66 25.26 55.55
C GLU A 829 -35.17 25.47 55.67
N LEU A 830 -35.87 25.53 54.54
CA LEU A 830 -37.32 25.72 54.45
C LEU A 830 -38.08 24.41 54.24
N ALA A 831 -37.36 23.31 53.95
CA ALA A 831 -37.93 21.99 53.68
C ALA A 831 -38.56 21.40 54.95
N ARG A 832 -39.83 20.97 54.83
CA ARG A 832 -40.61 20.35 55.91
C ARG A 832 -40.70 18.84 55.80
N GLY A 833 -40.55 18.28 54.60
CA GLY A 833 -40.56 16.84 54.35
C GLY A 833 -39.30 16.14 54.86
N GLU A 834 -39.46 14.90 55.33
CA GLU A 834 -38.31 14.04 55.68
C GLU A 834 -37.52 13.63 54.42
N ILE A 835 -38.21 13.57 53.28
CA ILE A 835 -37.65 13.25 51.97
C ILE A 835 -37.59 14.53 51.16
N VAL A 836 -36.44 14.78 50.56
CA VAL A 836 -36.20 15.93 49.69
C VAL A 836 -35.86 15.45 48.29
N ILE A 837 -36.50 16.03 47.29
CA ILE A 837 -36.18 15.86 45.87
C ILE A 837 -35.60 17.16 45.37
N ALA A 838 -34.42 17.11 44.75
CA ALA A 838 -33.93 18.20 43.92
C ALA A 838 -34.29 17.88 42.46
N LEU A 839 -35.00 18.81 41.81
CA LEU A 839 -35.42 18.70 40.42
C LEU A 839 -34.87 19.87 39.61
N ASP A 840 -34.13 19.59 38.55
CA ASP A 840 -33.73 20.63 37.60
C ASP A 840 -34.95 21.27 36.91
N ALA A 841 -34.97 22.59 36.76
CA ALA A 841 -36.09 23.35 36.18
C ALA A 841 -36.43 22.99 34.72
N ASP A 842 -35.53 22.32 34.00
CA ASP A 842 -35.70 21.85 32.62
C ASP A 842 -36.17 20.39 32.52
N THR A 843 -36.56 19.79 33.65
CA THR A 843 -36.90 18.38 33.76
C THR A 843 -38.38 18.18 34.09
N GLN A 844 -39.00 17.18 33.45
CA GLN A 844 -40.42 16.85 33.59
C GLN A 844 -40.58 15.45 34.21
N PHE A 845 -41.27 15.35 35.34
CA PHE A 845 -41.56 14.07 35.99
C PHE A 845 -42.81 13.40 35.42
N GLU A 846 -42.80 12.06 35.34
CA GLU A 846 -44.05 11.31 35.21
C GLU A 846 -44.86 11.39 36.51
N PRO A 847 -46.20 11.30 36.47
CA PRO A 847 -47.04 11.46 37.67
C PRO A 847 -46.64 10.58 38.86
N MET A 848 -46.12 9.37 38.60
CA MET A 848 -45.71 8.40 39.64
C MET A 848 -44.27 8.54 40.11
N THR A 849 -43.47 9.42 39.52
CA THR A 849 -42.02 9.48 39.77
C THR A 849 -41.70 9.80 41.23
N ILE A 850 -42.37 10.79 41.83
CA ILE A 850 -42.15 11.18 43.22
C ILE A 850 -42.51 10.03 44.17
N ALA A 851 -43.69 9.43 44.00
CA ALA A 851 -44.14 8.31 44.82
C ALA A 851 -43.20 7.10 44.72
N ARG A 852 -42.71 6.79 43.51
CA ARG A 852 -41.74 5.71 43.28
C ARG A 852 -40.38 5.97 43.91
N LEU A 853 -39.94 7.23 43.98
CA LEU A 853 -38.71 7.58 44.70
C LEU A 853 -38.94 7.49 46.22
N ALA A 854 -40.06 8.00 46.72
CA ALA A 854 -40.35 8.11 48.14
C ALA A 854 -40.57 6.75 48.84
N ARG A 855 -41.14 5.76 48.15
CA ARG A 855 -41.47 4.43 48.74
C ARG A 855 -40.28 3.68 49.35
N TRP A 856 -39.05 4.02 48.97
CA TRP A 856 -37.86 3.30 49.44
C TRP A 856 -37.40 3.74 50.84
N PHE A 857 -37.86 4.89 51.33
CA PHE A 857 -37.37 5.50 52.57
C PHE A 857 -37.95 4.88 53.85
N ASP A 858 -38.63 3.73 53.76
CA ASP A 858 -38.91 2.87 54.91
C ASP A 858 -37.63 2.23 55.49
N ASP A 859 -36.58 2.07 54.66
CA ASP A 859 -35.28 1.61 55.15
C ASP A 859 -34.55 2.77 55.87
N PRO A 860 -34.33 2.68 57.20
CA PRO A 860 -33.68 3.75 57.95
C PRO A 860 -32.21 3.97 57.58
N LYS A 861 -31.56 3.02 56.88
CA LYS A 861 -30.17 3.16 56.41
C LYS A 861 -30.07 3.82 55.04
N LEU A 862 -31.20 4.02 54.36
CA LEU A 862 -31.25 4.63 53.04
C LEU A 862 -31.09 6.15 53.12
N GLY A 863 -30.04 6.65 52.45
CA GLY A 863 -29.78 8.08 52.34
C GLY A 863 -30.29 8.70 51.05
N ALA A 864 -30.29 7.95 49.93
CA ALA A 864 -30.73 8.47 48.64
C ALA A 864 -31.26 7.40 47.67
N VAL A 865 -32.06 7.84 46.71
CA VAL A 865 -32.58 7.03 45.60
C VAL A 865 -32.35 7.78 44.29
N ALA A 866 -31.69 7.13 43.32
CA ALA A 866 -31.58 7.61 41.95
C ALA A 866 -32.73 7.10 41.08
N GLY A 867 -33.29 7.98 40.24
CA GLY A 867 -34.22 7.57 39.19
C GLY A 867 -33.58 7.45 37.81
N ASN A 868 -34.43 7.19 36.82
CA ASN A 868 -34.09 7.01 35.42
C ASN A 868 -34.31 8.31 34.63
N ALA A 869 -33.21 8.98 34.26
CA ALA A 869 -33.26 10.19 33.44
C ALA A 869 -33.32 9.82 31.96
N LYS A 870 -34.17 10.49 31.19
CA LYS A 870 -34.38 10.26 29.75
C LYS A 870 -34.36 11.57 28.98
N VAL A 871 -33.87 11.55 27.75
CA VAL A 871 -33.89 12.74 26.87
C VAL A 871 -35.28 12.91 26.26
N GLY A 872 -35.91 14.06 26.51
CA GLY A 872 -37.24 14.40 25.99
C GLY A 872 -37.26 15.10 24.62
N ASN A 873 -36.25 15.89 24.27
CA ASN A 873 -36.20 16.68 23.03
C ASN A 873 -35.38 16.02 21.92
N ARG A 874 -35.78 14.84 21.44
CA ARG A 874 -35.02 14.04 20.45
C ARG A 874 -35.17 14.54 19.00
N VAL A 875 -34.94 15.84 18.79
CA VAL A 875 -35.26 16.57 17.55
C VAL A 875 -34.20 16.48 16.45
N ASN A 876 -32.94 16.19 16.80
CA ASN A 876 -31.83 16.16 15.85
C ASN A 876 -30.81 15.05 16.17
N LEU A 877 -29.74 14.94 15.38
CA LEU A 877 -28.74 13.88 15.56
C LEU A 877 -28.04 13.95 16.93
N ILE A 878 -27.77 15.15 17.45
CA ILE A 878 -27.04 15.38 18.70
C ILE A 878 -27.88 14.95 19.90
N THR A 879 -29.14 15.37 19.94
CA THR A 879 -30.10 14.98 20.98
C THR A 879 -30.42 13.47 20.94
N LYS A 880 -30.44 12.86 19.74
CA LYS A 880 -30.57 11.40 19.56
C LYS A 880 -29.32 10.64 20.02
N TRP A 881 -28.10 11.15 19.76
CA TRP A 881 -26.86 10.57 20.28
C TRP A 881 -26.79 10.63 21.81
N GLN A 882 -27.23 11.73 22.43
CA GLN A 882 -27.32 11.81 23.88
C GLN A 882 -28.37 10.85 24.44
N ALA A 883 -29.53 10.70 23.77
CA ALA A 883 -30.53 9.71 24.16
C ALA A 883 -29.96 8.28 24.10
N LEU A 884 -29.19 7.97 23.03
CA LEU A 884 -28.49 6.69 22.90
C LEU A 884 -27.50 6.47 24.04
N GLU A 885 -26.68 7.47 24.39
CA GLU A 885 -25.73 7.37 25.51
C GLU A 885 -26.41 7.16 26.86
N TYR A 886 -27.55 7.83 27.11
CA TYR A 886 -28.31 7.64 28.35
C TYR A 886 -28.75 6.18 28.49
N ILE A 887 -29.22 5.58 27.40
CA ILE A 887 -29.65 4.17 27.36
C ILE A 887 -28.45 3.23 27.53
N THR A 888 -27.42 3.35 26.68
CA THR A 888 -26.36 2.34 26.56
C THR A 888 -25.25 2.47 27.60
N ALA A 889 -25.00 3.68 28.09
CA ALA A 889 -23.98 3.93 29.11
C ALA A 889 -24.62 4.21 30.47
N GLN A 890 -25.34 5.33 30.63
CA GLN A 890 -25.70 5.81 31.97
C GLN A 890 -26.66 4.89 32.71
N ASN A 891 -27.74 4.45 32.05
CA ASN A 891 -28.77 3.62 32.68
C ASN A 891 -28.27 2.20 32.94
N LEU A 892 -27.54 1.63 31.97
CA LEU A 892 -26.90 0.32 32.11
C LEU A 892 -25.88 0.33 33.26
N GLU A 893 -24.99 1.33 33.30
CA GLU A 893 -23.97 1.50 34.33
C GLU A 893 -24.59 1.70 35.71
N ARG A 894 -25.60 2.57 35.84
CA ARG A 894 -26.31 2.77 37.11
C ARG A 894 -26.94 1.48 37.63
N ARG A 895 -27.63 0.73 36.76
CA ARG A 895 -28.24 -0.55 37.15
C ARG A 895 -27.20 -1.55 37.66
N ALA A 896 -26.05 -1.63 37.00
CA ALA A 896 -24.95 -2.50 37.42
C ALA A 896 -24.29 -2.02 38.74
N LEU A 897 -24.02 -0.72 38.89
CA LEU A 897 -23.35 -0.15 40.06
C LEU A 897 -24.23 -0.13 41.31
N ALA A 898 -25.55 0.00 41.16
CA ALA A 898 -26.51 -0.06 42.27
C ALA A 898 -26.36 -1.37 43.04
N ARG A 899 -26.20 -2.49 42.31
CA ARG A 899 -26.05 -3.83 42.89
C ARG A 899 -24.80 -3.98 43.76
N LEU A 900 -23.77 -3.19 43.49
CA LEU A 900 -22.48 -3.24 44.17
C LEU A 900 -22.34 -2.18 45.27
N ASN A 901 -23.39 -1.40 45.58
CA ASN A 901 -23.31 -0.20 46.44
C ASN A 901 -22.17 0.73 46.00
N ALA A 902 -22.05 0.91 44.67
CA ALA A 902 -20.96 1.61 44.01
C ALA A 902 -21.46 2.83 43.23
N MET A 903 -22.65 3.35 43.57
CA MET A 903 -23.26 4.48 42.88
C MET A 903 -22.41 5.73 43.06
N THR A 904 -21.92 6.32 41.98
CA THR A 904 -21.11 7.53 42.08
C THR A 904 -21.93 8.80 42.00
N VAL A 905 -23.12 8.76 41.41
CA VAL A 905 -23.98 9.92 41.21
C VAL A 905 -25.47 9.54 41.30
N VAL A 906 -26.21 10.26 42.14
CA VAL A 906 -27.66 10.41 42.06
C VAL A 906 -27.91 11.68 41.26
N PRO A 907 -28.49 11.61 40.05
CA PRO A 907 -28.57 12.78 39.18
C PRO A 907 -29.50 13.84 39.76
N GLY A 908 -29.10 15.10 39.72
CA GLY A 908 -29.95 16.24 40.11
C GLY A 908 -31.24 16.40 39.30
N ALA A 909 -31.33 15.74 38.14
CA ALA A 909 -32.55 15.68 37.34
C ALA A 909 -33.60 14.74 37.92
N VAL A 910 -33.21 13.68 38.65
CA VAL A 910 -34.13 12.68 39.20
C VAL A 910 -33.50 11.93 40.37
N GLY A 911 -33.63 12.52 41.55
CA GLY A 911 -33.13 11.94 42.79
C GLY A 911 -33.98 12.33 43.98
N ALA A 912 -34.03 11.45 44.97
CA ALA A 912 -34.59 11.73 46.28
C ALA A 912 -33.55 11.44 47.35
N TRP A 913 -33.56 12.22 48.43
CA TRP A 913 -32.62 12.14 49.53
C TRP A 913 -33.36 12.23 50.86
N ARG A 914 -32.87 11.49 51.87
CA ARG A 914 -33.32 11.69 53.25
C ARG A 914 -32.71 12.99 53.75
N LEU A 915 -33.53 13.89 54.31
CA LEU A 915 -33.08 15.18 54.83
C LEU A 915 -31.99 15.02 55.90
N ALA A 916 -32.12 14.02 56.77
CA ALA A 916 -31.12 13.67 57.77
C ALA A 916 -29.76 13.27 57.14
N ALA A 917 -29.78 12.58 56.01
CA ALA A 917 -28.56 12.18 55.31
C ALA A 917 -27.84 13.40 54.71
N ILE A 918 -28.57 14.32 54.07
CA ILE A 918 -28.00 15.58 53.56
C ILE A 918 -27.41 16.43 54.70
N ARG A 919 -28.14 16.58 55.81
CA ARG A 919 -27.68 17.33 56.98
C ARG A 919 -26.43 16.71 57.61
N SER A 920 -26.31 15.38 57.61
CA SER A 920 -25.14 14.68 58.16
C SER A 920 -23.82 15.00 57.45
N VAL A 921 -23.87 15.50 56.20
CA VAL A 921 -22.69 15.86 55.40
C VAL A 921 -22.53 17.37 55.17
N GLY A 922 -23.38 18.18 55.80
CA GLY A 922 -23.32 19.65 55.75
C GLY A 922 -24.07 20.31 54.59
N GLY A 923 -24.97 19.60 53.89
CA GLY A 923 -25.73 20.14 52.76
C GLY A 923 -25.12 19.81 51.39
N TYR A 924 -25.59 20.52 50.35
CA TYR A 924 -25.02 20.48 49.01
C TYR A 924 -23.65 21.19 48.99
N PRO A 925 -22.59 20.54 48.49
CA PRO A 925 -21.26 21.13 48.43
C PRO A 925 -21.16 22.23 47.36
N ASP A 926 -20.48 23.32 47.67
CA ASP A 926 -20.31 24.51 46.82
C ASP A 926 -18.91 24.65 46.20
N ASP A 927 -17.98 23.75 46.54
CA ASP A 927 -16.58 23.73 46.09
C ASP A 927 -16.37 22.87 44.81
N THR A 928 -17.42 22.27 44.26
CA THR A 928 -17.40 21.44 43.04
C THR A 928 -18.50 21.83 42.03
N LEU A 929 -18.28 21.56 40.74
CA LEU A 929 -19.26 21.81 39.66
C LEU A 929 -20.31 20.70 39.47
N ALA A 930 -20.17 19.60 40.20
CA ALA A 930 -21.06 18.43 40.18
C ALA A 930 -21.50 18.15 41.62
N GLU A 931 -22.30 19.06 42.16
CA GLU A 931 -22.79 19.06 43.54
C GLU A 931 -23.55 17.77 43.90
N ASP A 932 -24.26 17.20 42.92
CA ASP A 932 -25.04 15.98 43.03
C ASP A 932 -24.15 14.73 43.16
N GLN A 933 -23.10 14.66 42.35
CA GLN A 933 -22.07 13.61 42.43
C GLN A 933 -21.31 13.68 43.76
N ASP A 934 -20.86 14.86 44.17
CA ASP A 934 -20.15 15.08 45.42
C ASP A 934 -21.02 14.69 46.64
N LEU A 935 -22.26 15.18 46.69
CA LEU A 935 -23.22 14.82 47.73
C LEU A 935 -23.45 13.32 47.82
N THR A 936 -23.61 12.65 46.67
CA THR A 936 -23.80 11.19 46.59
C THR A 936 -22.63 10.41 47.20
N ILE A 937 -21.40 10.83 46.91
CA ILE A 937 -20.19 10.20 47.44
C ILE A 937 -20.02 10.54 48.93
N ALA A 938 -20.33 11.78 49.35
CA ALA A 938 -20.24 12.24 50.72
C ALA A 938 -21.19 11.47 51.66
N ILE A 939 -22.45 11.31 51.26
CA ILE A 939 -23.49 10.60 52.03
C ILE A 939 -23.11 9.13 52.21
N GLN A 940 -22.66 8.45 51.15
CA GLN A 940 -22.18 7.07 51.25
C GLN A 940 -20.98 6.94 52.19
N ARG A 941 -20.02 7.88 52.14
CA ARG A 941 -18.88 7.91 53.08
C ARG A 941 -19.29 8.10 54.54
N HIS A 942 -20.48 8.64 54.81
CA HIS A 942 -21.07 8.75 56.15
C HIS A 942 -21.95 7.54 56.54
N GLY A 943 -21.91 6.45 55.77
CA GLY A 943 -22.53 5.17 56.12
C GLY A 943 -23.93 4.95 55.57
N TRP A 944 -24.50 5.92 54.85
CA TRP A 944 -25.80 5.79 54.20
C TRP A 944 -25.73 4.96 52.91
N THR A 945 -26.81 4.25 52.58
CA THR A 945 -26.92 3.50 51.32
C THR A 945 -27.62 4.33 50.23
N VAL A 946 -27.40 3.95 48.98
CA VAL A 946 -28.02 4.56 47.80
C VAL A 946 -28.68 3.48 46.96
N GLN A 947 -29.95 3.68 46.60
CA GLN A 947 -30.72 2.77 45.76
C GLN A 947 -30.99 3.37 44.37
N TYR A 948 -31.45 2.53 43.45
CA TYR A 948 -31.84 2.94 42.10
C TYR A 948 -33.23 2.41 41.75
N ASP A 949 -34.14 3.30 41.34
CA ASP A 949 -35.47 2.95 40.85
C ASP A 949 -35.59 3.27 39.36
N GLN A 950 -35.52 2.24 38.52
CA GLN A 950 -35.62 2.38 37.07
C GLN A 950 -36.98 2.94 36.58
N PHE A 951 -38.03 2.82 37.40
CA PHE A 951 -39.40 3.22 37.06
C PHE A 951 -39.70 4.66 37.49
N ALA A 952 -38.87 5.28 38.31
CA ALA A 952 -38.94 6.71 38.59
C ALA A 952 -38.34 7.47 37.39
N ILE A 953 -39.17 7.83 36.41
CA ILE A 953 -38.72 8.39 35.12
C ILE A 953 -38.82 9.92 35.14
N ALA A 954 -37.79 10.57 34.60
CA ALA A 954 -37.77 12.00 34.38
C ALA A 954 -37.25 12.35 32.97
N TRP A 955 -37.93 13.25 32.28
CA TRP A 955 -37.62 13.69 30.93
C TRP A 955 -36.88 15.04 30.96
N THR A 956 -35.62 15.06 30.53
CA THR A 956 -34.73 16.23 30.58
C THR A 956 -34.48 16.81 29.18
N GLU A 957 -34.13 18.10 29.11
CA GLU A 957 -33.71 18.75 27.86
C GLU A 957 -32.22 18.51 27.55
N ALA A 958 -31.91 17.86 26.41
CA ALA A 958 -30.56 17.69 25.88
C ALA A 958 -30.14 18.90 25.00
N PRO A 959 -28.84 19.24 24.93
CA PRO A 959 -28.36 20.32 24.06
C PRO A 959 -28.59 20.03 22.57
N GLU A 960 -29.10 21.02 21.84
CA GLU A 960 -29.38 20.89 20.41
C GLU A 960 -28.16 21.16 19.50
N THR A 961 -27.04 21.64 20.03
CA THR A 961 -25.81 21.97 19.26
C THR A 961 -24.55 21.36 19.86
N MET A 962 -23.53 21.08 19.04
CA MET A 962 -22.27 20.47 19.51
C MET A 962 -21.53 21.36 20.51
N ARG A 963 -21.59 22.69 20.33
CA ARG A 963 -20.98 23.65 21.26
C ARG A 963 -21.66 23.60 22.64
N ALA A 964 -22.99 23.54 22.66
CA ALA A 964 -23.77 23.44 23.90
C ALA A 964 -23.52 22.08 24.59
N LEU A 965 -23.48 20.98 23.81
CA LEU A 965 -23.11 19.66 24.31
C LEU A 965 -21.70 19.66 24.92
N ALA A 966 -20.70 20.19 24.22
CA ALA A 966 -19.32 20.25 24.71
C ALA A 966 -19.22 21.05 26.02
N LYS A 967 -19.99 22.14 26.17
CA LYS A 967 -20.04 22.92 27.41
C LYS A 967 -20.66 22.14 28.57
N GLN A 968 -21.78 21.44 28.32
CA GLN A 968 -22.41 20.56 29.31
C GLN A 968 -21.44 19.47 29.77
N ARG A 969 -20.81 18.78 28.82
CA ARG A 969 -19.92 17.65 29.10
C ARG A 969 -18.61 18.08 29.75
N PHE A 970 -18.08 19.25 29.40
CA PHE A 970 -16.95 19.84 30.12
C PHE A 970 -17.25 20.08 31.59
N ARG A 971 -18.44 20.60 31.92
CA ARG A 971 -18.86 20.77 33.32
C ARG A 971 -18.89 19.44 34.06
N TRP A 972 -19.47 18.40 33.45
CA TRP A 972 -19.54 17.07 34.06
C TRP A 972 -18.16 16.45 34.24
N ALA A 973 -17.32 16.43 33.19
CA ALA A 973 -15.97 15.87 33.27
C ALA A 973 -15.09 16.60 34.31
N PHE A 974 -15.18 17.94 34.37
CA PHE A 974 -14.43 18.72 35.35
C PHE A 974 -14.96 18.50 36.79
N GLY A 975 -16.29 18.51 36.97
CA GLY A 975 -16.92 18.22 38.25
C GLY A 975 -16.59 16.80 38.77
N THR A 976 -16.60 15.81 37.89
CA THR A 976 -16.16 14.45 38.20
C THR A 976 -14.68 14.43 38.63
N LEU A 977 -13.78 15.12 37.94
CA LEU A 977 -12.38 15.24 38.37
C LEU A 977 -12.24 15.86 39.77
N GLN A 978 -13.04 16.90 40.07
CA GLN A 978 -13.06 17.53 41.40
C GLN A 978 -13.52 16.53 42.46
N CYS A 979 -14.62 15.80 42.22
CA CYS A 979 -15.14 14.78 43.13
C CYS A 979 -14.13 13.65 43.37
N LEU A 980 -13.53 13.12 42.31
CA LEU A 980 -12.51 12.07 42.40
C LEU A 980 -11.30 12.54 43.23
N TYR A 981 -10.86 13.79 43.04
CA TYR A 981 -9.77 14.36 43.82
C TYR A 981 -10.15 14.57 45.29
N LYS A 982 -11.32 15.16 45.56
CA LYS A 982 -11.82 15.44 46.92
C LYS A 982 -12.04 14.16 47.73
N HIS A 983 -12.53 13.09 47.10
CA HIS A 983 -12.87 11.82 47.76
C HIS A 983 -11.84 10.70 47.57
N ARG A 984 -10.64 11.00 47.04
CA ARG A 984 -9.57 10.01 46.77
C ARG A 984 -9.20 9.10 47.96
N SER A 985 -9.38 9.58 49.19
CA SER A 985 -9.11 8.79 50.41
C SER A 985 -10.05 7.59 50.57
N ALA A 986 -11.25 7.62 49.98
CA ALA A 986 -12.18 6.51 50.00
C ALA A 986 -11.68 5.28 49.22
N ILE A 987 -10.82 5.50 48.21
CA ILE A 987 -10.14 4.43 47.46
C ILE A 987 -9.12 3.75 48.35
N GLY A 988 -8.18 4.52 48.91
CA GLY A 988 -7.10 3.99 49.77
C GLY A 988 -7.60 3.30 51.04
N ARG A 989 -8.74 3.74 51.59
CA ARG A 989 -9.39 3.11 52.75
C ARG A 989 -10.39 2.03 52.39
N SER A 990 -10.79 1.93 51.13
CA SER A 990 -11.79 0.96 50.65
C SER A 990 -13.12 1.00 51.42
N GLN A 991 -13.53 2.18 51.87
CA GLN A 991 -14.74 2.39 52.66
C GLN A 991 -15.54 3.60 52.12
N PRO A 992 -16.83 3.42 51.78
CA PRO A 992 -17.58 2.15 51.74
C PRO A 992 -17.04 1.18 50.67
N ARG A 993 -17.13 -0.13 50.92
CA ARG A 993 -16.47 -1.16 50.08
C ARG A 993 -16.82 -1.04 48.60
N GLY A 994 -18.10 -0.95 48.25
CA GLY A 994 -18.56 -0.83 46.86
C GLY A 994 -18.02 0.41 46.14
N LEU A 995 -18.20 1.57 46.77
CA LEU A 995 -17.75 2.85 46.24
C LEU A 995 -16.21 2.95 46.12
N GLY A 996 -15.49 2.49 47.14
CA GLY A 996 -14.02 2.55 47.18
C GLY A 996 -13.32 1.55 46.26
N TRP A 997 -13.85 0.32 46.11
CA TRP A 997 -13.27 -0.72 45.25
C TRP A 997 -13.75 -0.67 43.80
N VAL A 998 -14.98 -0.23 43.56
CA VAL A 998 -15.60 -0.30 42.23
C VAL A 998 -15.93 1.09 41.71
N GLY A 999 -16.77 1.86 42.43
CA GLY A 999 -17.35 3.09 41.92
C GLY A 999 -16.32 4.16 41.52
N LEU A 1000 -15.42 4.52 42.43
CA LEU A 1000 -14.40 5.55 42.16
C LEU A 1000 -13.27 5.03 41.23
N PRO A 1001 -12.71 3.82 41.42
CA PRO A 1001 -11.69 3.30 40.51
C PRO A 1001 -12.17 3.18 39.07
N GLN A 1002 -13.40 2.69 38.83
CA GLN A 1002 -13.91 2.56 37.47
C GLN A 1002 -14.16 3.93 36.81
N ALA A 1003 -14.60 4.94 37.57
CA ALA A 1003 -14.70 6.30 37.05
C ALA A 1003 -13.32 6.87 36.65
N ILE A 1004 -12.27 6.64 37.44
CA ILE A 1004 -10.90 7.03 37.10
C ILE A 1004 -10.44 6.33 35.82
N VAL A 1005 -10.58 5.00 35.74
CA VAL A 1005 -10.08 4.21 34.61
C VAL A 1005 -10.84 4.54 33.33
N PHE A 1006 -12.17 4.54 33.35
CA PHE A 1006 -12.98 4.60 32.14
C PHE A 1006 -13.42 6.00 31.73
N GLN A 1007 -13.69 6.89 32.69
CA GLN A 1007 -14.14 8.25 32.39
C GLN A 1007 -12.98 9.23 32.23
N ILE A 1008 -11.82 8.96 32.87
CA ILE A 1008 -10.65 9.84 32.81
C ILE A 1008 -9.49 9.24 32.00
N ILE A 1009 -8.90 8.12 32.43
CA ILE A 1009 -7.67 7.57 31.82
C ILE A 1009 -7.93 7.06 30.40
N LEU A 1010 -8.91 6.19 30.20
CA LEU A 1010 -9.21 5.63 28.89
C LEU A 1010 -9.67 6.72 27.91
N ALA A 1011 -10.46 7.67 28.39
CA ALA A 1011 -10.92 8.80 27.58
C ALA A 1011 -9.78 9.75 27.18
N SER A 1012 -8.74 9.91 28.01
CA SER A 1012 -7.57 10.75 27.67
C SER A 1012 -6.60 10.07 26.70
N ILE A 1013 -6.52 8.74 26.72
CA ILE A 1013 -5.68 7.94 25.80
C ILE A 1013 -6.39 7.67 24.46
N SER A 1014 -7.72 7.64 24.44
CA SER A 1014 -8.51 7.31 23.23
C SER A 1014 -8.16 8.11 21.95
N PRO A 1015 -7.81 9.42 22.00
CA PRO A 1015 -7.32 10.14 20.82
C PRO A 1015 -6.07 9.55 20.20
N ILE A 1016 -5.16 9.02 21.02
CA ILE A 1016 -3.92 8.38 20.58
C ILE A 1016 -4.24 7.05 19.90
N ILE A 1017 -5.22 6.29 20.43
CA ILE A 1017 -5.69 5.05 19.82
C ILE A 1017 -6.31 5.33 18.45
N ASP A 1018 -7.21 6.30 18.35
CA ASP A 1018 -7.86 6.65 17.08
C ASP A 1018 -6.84 7.20 16.07
N LEU A 1019 -5.87 8.00 16.51
CA LEU A 1019 -4.79 8.49 15.63
C LEU A 1019 -3.88 7.36 15.14
N ALA A 1020 -3.48 6.44 16.03
CA ALA A 1020 -2.65 5.29 15.67
C ALA A 1020 -3.38 4.37 14.68
N LEU A 1021 -4.70 4.20 14.83
CA LEU A 1021 -5.52 3.47 13.86
C LEU A 1021 -5.55 4.17 12.50
N LEU A 1022 -5.69 5.50 12.45
CA LEU A 1022 -5.62 6.26 11.19
C LEU A 1022 -4.25 6.16 10.52
N VAL A 1023 -3.17 6.25 11.30
CA VAL A 1023 -1.80 6.06 10.81
C VAL A 1023 -1.63 4.64 10.29
N SER A 1024 -2.14 3.63 11.00
CA SER A 1024 -2.10 2.22 10.56
C SER A 1024 -2.87 2.02 9.25
N PHE A 1025 -4.06 2.62 9.08
CA PHE A 1025 -4.77 2.55 7.80
C PHE A 1025 -3.98 3.20 6.66
N ALA A 1026 -3.36 4.36 6.91
CA ALA A 1026 -2.54 5.04 5.92
C ALA A 1026 -1.27 4.24 5.58
N SER A 1027 -0.59 3.68 6.58
CA SER A 1027 0.61 2.86 6.37
C SER A 1027 0.27 1.56 5.65
N THR A 1028 -0.81 0.87 6.04
CA THR A 1028 -1.28 -0.32 5.31
C THR A 1028 -1.70 0.01 3.89
N TYR A 1029 -2.33 1.16 3.63
CA TYR A 1029 -2.65 1.59 2.28
C TYR A 1029 -1.38 1.79 1.44
N VAL A 1030 -0.38 2.50 1.98
CA VAL A 1030 0.93 2.67 1.32
C VAL A 1030 1.60 1.31 1.11
N ALA A 1031 1.54 0.41 2.10
CA ALA A 1031 2.08 -0.93 1.99
C ALA A 1031 1.40 -1.72 0.86
N VAL A 1032 0.06 -1.70 0.74
CA VAL A 1032 -0.66 -2.36 -0.35
C VAL A 1032 -0.23 -1.84 -1.72
N GLN A 1033 0.01 -0.53 -1.85
CA GLN A 1033 0.50 0.06 -3.10
C GLN A 1033 1.96 -0.35 -3.40
N ALA A 1034 2.80 -0.46 -2.37
CA ALA A 1034 4.21 -0.77 -2.52
C ALA A 1034 4.52 -2.27 -2.68
N HIS A 1035 3.72 -3.14 -2.03
CA HIS A 1035 3.97 -4.58 -1.88
C HIS A 1035 2.96 -5.47 -2.61
N GLY A 1036 1.90 -4.87 -3.15
CA GLY A 1036 0.78 -5.61 -3.70
C GLY A 1036 -0.10 -6.25 -2.64
N TRP A 1037 -1.25 -6.76 -3.08
CA TRP A 1037 -2.28 -7.29 -2.19
C TRP A 1037 -1.91 -8.63 -1.54
N GLU A 1038 -1.18 -9.51 -2.24
CA GLU A 1038 -0.85 -10.84 -1.72
C GLU A 1038 -0.03 -10.78 -0.43
N GLN A 1039 0.99 -9.92 -0.37
CA GLN A 1039 1.86 -9.76 0.80
C GLN A 1039 1.17 -9.03 1.97
N THR A 1040 0.26 -8.08 1.69
CA THR A 1040 -0.31 -7.18 2.73
C THR A 1040 -1.72 -7.53 3.19
N SER A 1041 -2.40 -8.46 2.50
CA SER A 1041 -3.79 -8.82 2.80
C SER A 1041 -3.98 -9.33 4.24
N HIS A 1042 -2.98 -9.99 4.82
CA HIS A 1042 -3.05 -10.52 6.18
C HIS A 1042 -3.25 -9.42 7.23
N ASP A 1043 -2.52 -8.31 7.13
CA ASP A 1043 -2.63 -7.18 8.06
C ASP A 1043 -3.99 -6.50 7.93
N VAL A 1044 -4.47 -6.33 6.69
CA VAL A 1044 -5.79 -5.77 6.40
C VAL A 1044 -6.89 -6.62 7.04
N TYR A 1045 -6.85 -7.94 6.85
CA TYR A 1045 -7.84 -8.85 7.44
C TYR A 1045 -7.75 -8.90 8.96
N THR A 1046 -6.55 -8.82 9.53
CA THR A 1046 -6.35 -8.79 10.97
C THR A 1046 -6.95 -7.53 11.59
N MET A 1047 -6.68 -6.36 11.01
CA MET A 1047 -7.25 -5.10 11.44
C MET A 1047 -8.79 -5.09 11.29
N LEU A 1048 -9.30 -5.62 10.17
CA LEU A 1048 -10.74 -5.76 9.95
C LEU A 1048 -11.38 -6.70 10.98
N ALA A 1049 -10.76 -7.83 11.29
CA ALA A 1049 -11.23 -8.78 12.27
C ALA A 1049 -11.32 -8.13 13.67
N TYR A 1050 -10.28 -7.41 14.10
CA TYR A 1050 -10.31 -6.68 15.36
C TYR A 1050 -11.43 -5.62 15.40
N TRP A 1051 -11.61 -4.87 14.30
CA TRP A 1051 -12.67 -3.87 14.20
C TRP A 1051 -14.07 -4.50 14.28
N LEU A 1052 -14.29 -5.62 13.59
CA LEU A 1052 -15.55 -6.37 13.60
C LEU A 1052 -15.85 -6.93 14.99
N ILE A 1053 -14.88 -7.57 15.65
CA ILE A 1053 -15.03 -8.12 17.00
C ILE A 1053 -15.40 -7.01 17.99
N PHE A 1054 -14.68 -5.89 17.97
CA PHE A 1054 -14.94 -4.78 18.89
C PHE A 1054 -16.32 -4.14 18.64
N THR A 1055 -16.70 -3.97 17.38
CA THR A 1055 -18.01 -3.44 17.01
C THR A 1055 -19.14 -4.41 17.41
N ALA A 1056 -18.93 -5.72 17.27
CA ALA A 1056 -19.89 -6.73 17.68
C ALA A 1056 -20.10 -6.74 19.21
N ILE A 1057 -19.04 -6.62 20.00
CA ILE A 1057 -19.13 -6.54 21.47
C ILE A 1057 -19.90 -5.28 21.92
N ASP A 1058 -19.62 -4.13 21.29
CA ASP A 1058 -20.30 -2.88 21.61
C ASP A 1058 -21.79 -2.93 21.20
N LEU A 1059 -22.09 -3.48 20.01
CA LEU A 1059 -23.46 -3.72 19.57
C LEU A 1059 -24.20 -4.69 20.49
N LEU A 1060 -23.53 -5.74 20.98
CA LEU A 1060 -24.11 -6.69 21.94
C LEU A 1060 -24.45 -5.99 23.27
N ALA A 1061 -23.52 -5.21 23.83
CA ALA A 1061 -23.75 -4.46 25.07
C ALA A 1061 -24.89 -3.43 24.91
N ALA A 1062 -24.91 -2.70 23.78
CA ALA A 1062 -25.97 -1.77 23.46
C ALA A 1062 -27.33 -2.47 23.27
N THR A 1063 -27.36 -3.63 22.59
CA THR A 1063 -28.57 -4.45 22.41
C THR A 1063 -29.14 -4.89 23.75
N ILE A 1064 -28.28 -5.32 24.69
CA ILE A 1064 -28.69 -5.64 26.06
C ILE A 1064 -29.29 -4.41 26.74
N ALA A 1065 -28.66 -3.24 26.65
CA ALA A 1065 -29.19 -2.01 27.23
C ALA A 1065 -30.59 -1.64 26.68
N PHE A 1066 -30.80 -1.75 25.36
CA PHE A 1066 -32.12 -1.54 24.75
C PHE A 1066 -33.15 -2.59 25.18
N ALA A 1067 -32.75 -3.85 25.32
CA ALA A 1067 -33.65 -4.91 25.80
C ALA A 1067 -34.11 -4.67 27.25
N LEU A 1068 -33.27 -4.03 28.07
CA LEU A 1068 -33.60 -3.62 29.43
C LEU A 1068 -34.51 -2.38 29.47
N GLU A 1069 -34.46 -1.52 28.46
CA GLU A 1069 -35.26 -0.30 28.31
C GLU A 1069 -36.44 -0.50 27.34
N ARG A 1070 -37.38 -1.39 27.71
CA ARG A 1070 -38.47 -1.89 26.83
C ARG A 1070 -39.32 -0.83 26.11
N LYS A 1071 -39.43 0.39 26.66
CA LYS A 1071 -40.22 1.49 26.08
C LYS A 1071 -39.43 2.34 25.07
N GLU A 1072 -38.16 2.05 24.84
CA GLU A 1072 -37.30 2.84 23.95
C GLU A 1072 -37.40 2.43 22.47
N ARG A 1073 -37.09 3.38 21.59
CA ARG A 1073 -37.12 3.16 20.14
C ARG A 1073 -35.84 2.48 19.66
N TRP A 1074 -35.91 1.20 19.33
CA TRP A 1074 -34.80 0.38 18.81
C TRP A 1074 -34.10 0.96 17.57
N ARG A 1075 -34.77 1.80 16.77
CA ARG A 1075 -34.13 2.51 15.65
C ARG A 1075 -32.94 3.38 16.07
N LEU A 1076 -32.87 3.81 17.33
CA LEU A 1076 -31.72 4.55 17.86
C LEU A 1076 -30.45 3.72 17.94
N LEU A 1077 -30.54 2.39 18.03
CA LEU A 1077 -29.38 1.49 18.09
C LEU A 1077 -28.48 1.62 16.85
N TRP A 1078 -29.07 1.85 15.67
CA TRP A 1078 -28.31 2.07 14.43
C TRP A 1078 -27.43 3.33 14.46
N LEU A 1079 -27.72 4.28 15.36
CA LEU A 1079 -26.89 5.48 15.52
C LEU A 1079 -25.60 5.23 16.31
N LEU A 1080 -25.40 4.03 16.87
CA LEU A 1080 -24.19 3.65 17.59
C LEU A 1080 -22.94 3.70 16.70
N ILE A 1081 -23.05 3.21 15.46
CA ILE A 1081 -21.96 3.23 14.48
C ILE A 1081 -21.54 4.67 14.14
N PRO A 1082 -22.45 5.56 13.66
CA PRO A 1082 -22.08 6.94 13.34
C PRO A 1082 -21.70 7.75 14.59
N GLN A 1083 -22.13 7.39 15.81
CA GLN A 1083 -21.68 8.05 17.04
C GLN A 1083 -20.17 7.92 17.28
N ARG A 1084 -19.51 6.91 16.70
CA ARG A 1084 -18.05 6.73 16.76
C ARG A 1084 -17.29 7.83 15.99
N ILE A 1085 -17.99 8.55 15.11
CA ILE A 1085 -17.46 9.62 14.27
C ILE A 1085 -18.11 10.95 14.66
N GLY A 1086 -17.31 11.92 15.09
CA GLY A 1086 -17.74 13.24 15.55
C GLY A 1086 -18.08 13.29 17.05
N TYR A 1087 -19.08 12.53 17.53
CA TYR A 1087 -19.53 12.60 18.93
C TYR A 1087 -18.43 12.19 19.93
N ARG A 1088 -17.77 11.06 19.66
CA ARG A 1088 -16.68 10.53 20.50
C ARG A 1088 -15.49 11.51 20.58
N GLN A 1089 -15.13 12.17 19.47
CA GLN A 1089 -14.02 13.13 19.42
C GLN A 1089 -14.31 14.39 20.23
N VAL A 1090 -15.59 14.82 20.31
CA VAL A 1090 -15.98 15.90 21.22
C VAL A 1090 -15.83 15.47 22.68
N MET A 1091 -16.12 14.21 23.03
CA MET A 1091 -15.88 13.72 24.40
C MET A 1091 -14.39 13.71 24.75
N TYR A 1092 -13.51 13.36 23.82
CA TYR A 1092 -12.06 13.45 24.03
C TYR A 1092 -11.60 14.87 24.34
N TYR A 1093 -12.00 15.81 23.48
CA TYR A 1093 -11.68 17.23 23.65
C TYR A 1093 -12.12 17.72 25.02
N VAL A 1094 -13.33 17.33 25.44
CA VAL A 1094 -13.92 17.69 26.72
C VAL A 1094 -13.08 17.17 27.90
N VAL A 1095 -12.70 15.89 27.89
CA VAL A 1095 -11.92 15.29 28.99
C VAL A 1095 -10.51 15.86 29.05
N LEU A 1096 -9.82 15.98 27.91
CA LEU A 1096 -8.50 16.59 27.82
C LEU A 1096 -8.51 18.04 28.29
N LYS A 1097 -9.54 18.80 27.90
CA LYS A 1097 -9.75 20.16 28.39
C LYS A 1097 -9.98 20.19 29.89
N ALA A 1098 -10.78 19.28 30.45
CA ALA A 1098 -11.04 19.19 31.88
C ALA A 1098 -9.75 18.91 32.67
N ILE A 1099 -8.93 17.96 32.22
CA ILE A 1099 -7.62 17.65 32.80
C ILE A 1099 -6.70 18.87 32.71
N ALA A 1100 -6.59 19.49 31.55
CA ALA A 1100 -5.76 20.68 31.35
C ALA A 1100 -6.17 21.85 32.26
N GLN A 1101 -7.48 22.08 32.45
CA GLN A 1101 -7.94 23.11 33.39
C GLN A 1101 -7.66 22.73 34.84
N ALA A 1102 -7.83 21.46 35.24
CA ALA A 1102 -7.51 21.02 36.60
C ALA A 1102 -6.01 21.22 36.93
N LEU A 1103 -5.14 21.01 35.93
CA LEU A 1103 -3.70 21.25 36.05
C LEU A 1103 -3.33 22.74 36.05
N ARG A 1104 -4.07 23.60 35.33
CA ARG A 1104 -3.84 25.06 35.28
C ARG A 1104 -4.37 25.80 36.52
N GLY A 1105 -5.44 25.28 37.12
CA GLY A 1105 -6.11 25.83 38.30
C GLY A 1105 -6.87 27.15 38.14
N PRO A 1106 -7.58 27.42 37.03
CA PRO A 1106 -8.43 28.61 36.92
C PRO A 1106 -9.70 28.46 37.77
N LEU A 1107 -10.38 29.59 38.01
CA LEU A 1107 -11.76 29.56 38.47
C LEU A 1107 -12.67 29.16 37.30
N VAL A 1108 -13.43 28.07 37.44
CA VAL A 1108 -14.36 27.57 36.42
C VAL A 1108 -15.78 27.69 36.95
N GLY A 1109 -16.60 28.56 36.33
CA GLY A 1109 -18.00 28.75 36.69
C GLY A 1109 -18.97 27.80 35.96
N TRP A 1110 -20.23 27.77 36.41
CA TRP A 1110 -21.29 26.87 35.92
C TRP A 1110 -21.59 26.99 34.41
N GLY A 1111 -21.59 28.22 33.88
CA GLY A 1111 -21.75 28.50 32.45
C GLY A 1111 -23.07 27.99 31.82
N LYS A 1112 -24.09 28.85 31.75
CA LYS A 1112 -25.46 28.53 31.27
C LYS A 1112 -25.55 28.00 29.83
N LEU A 1113 -26.54 27.13 29.56
CA LEU A 1113 -26.97 26.65 28.24
C LEU A 1113 -28.29 27.35 27.82
N ALA A 1114 -28.46 27.68 26.54
CA ALA A 1114 -29.71 28.25 26.04
C ALA A 1114 -30.80 27.16 25.95
N ARG A 1115 -32.01 27.45 26.46
CA ARG A 1115 -33.14 26.49 26.52
C ARG A 1115 -34.18 26.76 25.44
N THR A 1116 -34.72 25.68 24.87
CA THR A 1116 -35.69 25.72 23.76
C THR A 1116 -37.12 25.44 24.21
N GLY A 1117 -37.33 24.78 25.36
CA GLY A 1117 -38.66 24.48 25.91
C GLY A 1117 -39.42 23.37 25.16
N ARG A 1118 -38.72 22.51 24.42
CA ARG A 1118 -39.28 21.46 23.54
C ARG A 1118 -39.36 20.06 24.16
N VAL A 1119 -39.34 19.94 25.48
CA VAL A 1119 -39.47 18.62 26.15
C VAL A 1119 -40.90 18.10 25.97
N THR A 1120 -41.05 16.92 25.38
CA THR A 1120 -42.32 16.17 25.32
C THR A 1120 -42.19 14.91 26.15
N ALA A 1121 -42.99 14.75 27.21
CA ALA A 1121 -43.26 13.44 27.78
C ALA A 1121 -44.14 12.68 26.77
N ASN A 1122 -43.76 11.44 26.42
CA ASN A 1122 -44.55 10.62 25.50
C ASN A 1122 -45.80 10.06 26.19
#